data_AF-A0A7C1ZW57-F1
#
_entry.id   AF-A0A7C1ZW57-F1
#
_cell.length_a   1.000
_cell.length_b   1.000
_cell.length_c   1.000
_cell.angle_alpha   90.00
_cell.angle_beta   90.00
_cell.angle_gamma   90.00
#
_symmetry.space_group_name_H-M   'P 1'
#
loop_
_entity.id
_entity.type
_entity.pdbx_description
1 polymer ?
#
loop_
_entity_poly.entity_id
_entity_poly.type
_entity_poly.pdbx_seq_one_letter_code
_entity_poly.pdbx_strand_id
1 'polypeptide(L)'
;MCWIRIQVLAIIVFLGLGLWLPLRPGESALGMTGKAYAASKSVREIGSVTVSQYKSTLQVTIEGEDPLTYTAFKQVNPLAIIIDIPEADVSQVAFPTDFDTSIIKAIKGTFFGDRLPAYSRIEIALVKDIPYTVTRMDKGVVIAFQKGPVVAVKEDSATEPDSELKAAREPDKALETTASLAAMPQASGIVDVAVNAPAKGTVKVVISGDGILPRSKSFTLSAPSRLVIDIPGIKLVYPKRAVSVQNDLLKKIRMAAKADGVRIVFDSKKTGLFPYSIDQVAGTITLWIGKQATARLRQESRKPEPMALPSVGTIEAIDFEPLDEGKVRLTVKADRKLPYKVINVDKTTVLLRLSQALLPRALARPYDTGYFKGAVEGIISQQSRSAKNTVDITIKMRDDVPFQTVEKENTIQLEFAATTVPPKPDRLAQIAPELTPEAAKLPAKDEAVPDKDTVLPPEFSDLSRDTAAPSDDALPRVELPFGPDKVYTGQKMSLDFQNADIHNVLRLLAEVSKLNIVAGDDVTGKVTLKLDNVPWNQVLDLVLAARGLGMIRTGNVIRVVPLAKVAEEKKYFIEQQQAEPMVTEYIQVNYGKAEKLKDQIDKIRSEKGSVTFDERTNQIVIKDTPSVIEDARAIVSSLDEPTRQVLIEARIVEATVDFSRELGIQWGGTATKAGEHGTLSVQGRLDSTNNFAVNTGIPAAPLGAIGFSLGRLGATMPNLDVRLLAMESDGKVHIVSSPKITTLDNKKALIKQGTEIPYRKLTAEGTVTTDTKDAMLSLEVTPHITPDKRIGLAVKVEKKEPDWTRTIEGQPAMDSRTAETELLINDGETVVIGGIIYEKKSKTVAGVPGLSKVPVLGWLFKGEKDATERKELLIFLSATTVKMD
;
A
#
# COMPACT_ATOMS: atom_id res chain seq x y z
N MET A 1 -0.84 39.21 -21.90
CA MET A 1 -0.60 40.66 -21.66
C MET A 1 0.55 40.98 -20.68
N CYS A 2 1.13 40.01 -19.95
CA CYS A 2 2.25 40.27 -19.03
C CYS A 2 3.62 40.44 -19.75
N TRP A 3 3.80 39.76 -20.90
CA TRP A 3 5.03 39.82 -21.71
C TRP A 3 5.28 41.20 -22.36
N ILE A 4 4.22 41.92 -22.73
CA ILE A 4 4.30 43.26 -23.34
C ILE A 4 4.71 44.33 -22.31
N ARG A 5 4.50 44.08 -21.00
CA ARG A 5 4.82 45.04 -19.94
C ARG A 5 6.29 45.05 -19.51
N ILE A 6 7.04 43.97 -19.79
CA ILE A 6 8.47 43.88 -19.50
C ILE A 6 9.30 44.57 -20.59
N GLN A 7 8.86 44.50 -21.86
CA GLN A 7 9.54 45.18 -22.97
C GLN A 7 9.51 46.71 -22.86
N VAL A 8 8.43 47.29 -22.31
CA VAL A 8 8.32 48.76 -22.20
C VAL A 8 9.24 49.34 -21.11
N LEU A 9 9.54 48.59 -20.05
CA LEU A 9 10.47 49.05 -19.01
C LEU A 9 11.94 48.93 -19.43
N ALA A 10 12.28 47.96 -20.29
CA ALA A 10 13.63 47.80 -20.82
C ALA A 10 14.03 48.91 -21.81
N ILE A 11 13.05 49.49 -22.52
CA ILE A 11 13.29 50.57 -23.52
C ILE A 11 13.67 51.91 -22.86
N ILE A 12 13.23 52.17 -21.63
CA ILE A 12 13.51 53.45 -20.94
C ILE A 12 14.91 53.47 -20.29
N VAL A 13 15.45 52.31 -19.91
CA VAL A 13 16.80 52.21 -19.33
C VAL A 13 17.90 52.13 -20.42
N PHE A 14 17.56 51.70 -21.64
CA PHE A 14 18.51 51.54 -22.75
C PHE A 14 18.82 52.82 -23.57
N LEU A 15 18.12 53.93 -23.34
CA LEU A 15 18.32 55.19 -24.08
C LEU A 15 19.50 56.05 -23.57
N GLY A 16 20.28 55.57 -22.58
CA GLY A 16 21.27 56.39 -21.87
C GLY A 16 22.75 56.21 -22.22
N LEU A 17 23.19 55.16 -22.90
CA LEU A 17 24.63 54.96 -23.18
C LEU A 17 24.85 54.17 -24.48
N GLY A 18 25.31 54.87 -25.52
CA GLY A 18 25.80 54.26 -26.75
C GLY A 18 27.27 53.90 -26.65
N LEU A 19 27.60 52.62 -26.81
CA LEU A 19 28.85 52.19 -27.42
C LEU A 19 28.71 50.76 -27.95
N TRP A 20 29.15 50.56 -29.20
CA TRP A 20 29.02 49.34 -30.00
C TRP A 20 30.40 48.65 -30.06
N LEU A 21 30.51 47.37 -29.69
CA LEU A 21 31.39 46.39 -30.36
C LEU A 21 31.10 44.94 -29.85
N PRO A 22 31.26 43.90 -30.69
CA PRO A 22 30.71 42.56 -30.44
C PRO A 22 31.78 41.54 -30.01
N LEU A 23 31.39 40.42 -29.37
CA LEU A 23 31.83 39.04 -29.68
C LEU A 23 31.41 37.99 -28.61
N ARG A 24 30.75 36.93 -29.14
CA ARG A 24 30.72 35.49 -28.82
C ARG A 24 30.57 34.96 -27.37
N PRO A 25 29.69 33.94 -27.16
CA PRO A 25 29.52 33.26 -25.89
C PRO A 25 30.43 32.02 -25.77
N GLY A 26 31.08 31.87 -24.63
CA GLY A 26 31.79 30.66 -24.22
C GLY A 26 31.86 30.61 -22.70
N GLU A 27 31.33 29.51 -22.14
CA GLU A 27 31.67 28.81 -20.89
C GLU A 27 31.95 29.61 -19.60
N SER A 28 31.58 29.21 -18.39
CA SER A 28 30.83 28.08 -17.84
C SER A 28 30.80 28.31 -16.33
N ALA A 29 29.76 27.78 -15.69
CA ALA A 29 29.77 27.23 -14.33
C ALA A 29 30.02 28.18 -13.13
N LEU A 30 29.05 28.24 -12.24
CA LEU A 30 28.95 27.37 -11.06
C LEU A 30 27.53 27.61 -10.49
N GLY A 31 26.63 26.64 -10.34
CA GLY A 31 26.86 25.27 -9.91
C GLY A 31 26.61 25.18 -8.41
N MET A 32 25.32 25.16 -8.01
CA MET A 32 24.85 24.48 -6.79
C MET A 32 23.38 24.06 -6.96
N THR A 33 23.25 22.85 -7.52
CA THR A 33 22.45 21.73 -7.00
C THR A 33 21.10 22.01 -6.33
N GLY A 34 20.05 21.48 -6.97
CA GLY A 34 18.94 20.84 -6.30
C GLY A 34 17.69 21.70 -6.14
N LYS A 35 16.84 21.75 -7.17
CA LYS A 35 15.44 22.18 -6.97
C LYS A 35 14.47 21.24 -7.67
N ALA A 36 13.72 20.56 -6.81
CA ALA A 36 12.47 19.90 -7.10
C ALA A 36 11.52 20.91 -7.75
N TYR A 37 11.11 20.62 -8.98
CA TYR A 37 9.94 21.20 -9.60
C TYR A 37 8.71 20.60 -8.92
N ALA A 38 7.96 21.43 -8.21
CA ALA A 38 6.51 21.30 -8.12
C ALA A 38 5.97 22.70 -7.82
N ALA A 39 5.97 23.54 -8.86
CA ALA A 39 5.08 24.66 -8.96
C ALA A 39 3.65 24.16 -8.76
N SER A 40 2.83 24.88 -8.00
CA SER A 40 1.39 24.73 -8.03
C SER A 40 0.93 24.96 -9.47
N LYS A 41 0.67 23.86 -10.17
CA LYS A 41 0.20 23.90 -11.54
C LYS A 41 -1.27 24.31 -11.50
N SER A 42 -1.54 25.57 -11.82
CA SER A 42 -2.88 26.03 -12.16
C SER A 42 -3.46 25.11 -13.23
N VAL A 43 -4.69 24.64 -13.05
CA VAL A 43 -5.43 23.91 -14.08
C VAL A 43 -5.41 24.75 -15.36
N ARG A 44 -4.90 24.18 -16.45
CA ARG A 44 -4.70 24.87 -17.73
C ARG A 44 -6.04 25.04 -18.44
N GLU A 45 -6.21 26.05 -19.28
CA GLU A 45 -7.45 26.18 -20.07
C GLU A 45 -7.26 25.57 -21.47
N ILE A 46 -8.31 24.89 -21.97
CA ILE A 46 -8.40 24.49 -23.37
C ILE A 46 -8.84 25.72 -24.17
N GLY A 47 -8.06 26.10 -25.19
CA GLY A 47 -8.25 27.32 -25.95
C GLY A 47 -9.36 27.22 -27.00
N SER A 48 -9.42 26.13 -27.78
CA SER A 48 -10.53 25.90 -28.72
C SER A 48 -10.67 24.44 -29.16
N VAL A 49 -11.88 24.06 -29.60
CA VAL A 49 -12.15 22.80 -30.30
C VAL A 49 -12.76 23.15 -31.66
N THR A 50 -12.12 22.73 -32.75
CA THR A 50 -12.57 23.00 -34.12
C THR A 50 -12.68 21.72 -34.94
N VAL A 51 -13.58 21.71 -35.92
CA VAL A 51 -13.73 20.59 -36.86
C VAL A 51 -13.46 21.11 -38.27
N SER A 52 -12.47 20.51 -38.95
CA SER A 52 -12.11 20.84 -40.33
C SER A 52 -12.40 19.65 -41.24
N GLN A 53 -13.13 19.89 -42.33
CA GLN A 53 -13.48 18.85 -43.30
C GLN A 53 -12.68 19.00 -44.59
N TYR A 54 -11.99 17.94 -44.97
CA TYR A 54 -11.25 17.83 -46.23
C TYR A 54 -11.87 16.71 -47.09
N LYS A 55 -11.53 16.68 -48.38
CA LYS A 55 -12.15 15.76 -49.36
C LYS A 55 -12.04 14.27 -48.98
N SER A 56 -10.97 13.85 -48.30
CA SER A 56 -10.70 12.45 -47.92
C SER A 56 -10.55 12.23 -46.40
N THR A 57 -10.54 13.30 -45.60
CA THR A 57 -10.33 13.22 -44.14
C THR A 57 -11.19 14.24 -43.40
N LEU A 58 -11.70 13.84 -42.23
CA LEU A 58 -12.36 14.74 -41.29
C LEU A 58 -11.46 14.89 -40.07
N GLN A 59 -11.12 16.11 -39.68
CA GLN A 59 -10.20 16.39 -38.58
C GLN A 59 -10.88 17.15 -37.46
N VAL A 60 -10.71 16.68 -36.22
CA VAL A 60 -11.09 17.39 -35.00
C VAL A 60 -9.82 17.88 -34.33
N THR A 61 -9.68 19.19 -34.15
CA THR A 61 -8.49 19.82 -33.57
C THR A 61 -8.85 20.41 -32.20
N ILE A 62 -8.10 20.01 -31.18
CA ILE A 62 -8.23 20.48 -29.81
C ILE A 62 -6.95 21.24 -29.47
N GLU A 63 -7.05 22.55 -29.26
CA GLU A 63 -5.90 23.42 -29.01
C GLU A 63 -5.94 23.95 -27.57
N GLY A 64 -4.83 23.88 -26.86
CA GLY A 64 -4.63 24.40 -25.51
C GLY A 64 -3.65 25.58 -25.49
N GLU A 65 -3.64 26.35 -24.41
CA GLU A 65 -2.66 27.45 -24.26
C GLU A 65 -1.20 26.94 -24.14
N ASP A 66 -1.05 25.74 -23.56
CA ASP A 66 0.19 24.98 -23.35
C ASP A 66 0.14 23.61 -24.07
N PRO A 67 1.29 22.92 -24.29
CA PRO A 67 1.32 21.56 -24.81
C PRO A 67 0.46 20.60 -23.98
N LEU A 68 -0.59 20.06 -24.60
CA LEU A 68 -1.54 19.15 -23.95
C LEU A 68 -1.00 17.73 -23.88
N THR A 69 -1.17 17.10 -22.73
CA THR A 69 -1.08 15.64 -22.56
C THR A 69 -2.48 15.07 -22.64
N TYR A 70 -2.68 13.93 -23.30
CA TYR A 70 -4.00 13.34 -23.50
C TYR A 70 -3.93 11.82 -23.46
N THR A 71 -5.06 11.21 -23.10
CA THR A 71 -5.34 9.79 -23.30
C THR A 71 -6.55 9.70 -24.20
N ALA A 72 -6.40 9.08 -25.38
CA ALA A 72 -7.50 8.85 -26.30
C ALA A 72 -7.82 7.36 -26.37
N PHE A 73 -9.09 7.00 -26.20
CA PHE A 73 -9.55 5.62 -26.35
C PHE A 73 -10.94 5.59 -26.97
N LYS A 74 -11.27 4.49 -27.63
CA LYS A 74 -12.56 4.31 -28.28
C LYS A 74 -13.50 3.53 -27.37
N GLN A 75 -14.66 4.12 -27.11
CA GLN A 75 -15.77 3.54 -26.38
C GLN A 75 -16.73 2.89 -27.37
N VAL A 76 -17.10 1.62 -27.15
CA VAL A 76 -17.84 0.81 -28.13
C VAL A 76 -19.36 0.94 -27.95
N ASN A 77 -19.85 1.28 -26.75
CA ASN A 77 -21.27 1.50 -26.48
C ASN A 77 -21.51 2.53 -25.33
N PRO A 78 -22.12 3.70 -25.60
CA PRO A 78 -22.40 4.25 -26.92
C PRO A 78 -21.09 4.50 -27.69
N LEU A 79 -21.11 4.31 -29.01
CA LEU A 79 -19.92 4.41 -29.86
C LEU A 79 -19.37 5.85 -29.84
N ALA A 80 -18.20 6.06 -29.26
CA ALA A 80 -17.57 7.37 -29.13
C ALA A 80 -16.04 7.26 -29.02
N ILE A 81 -15.33 8.33 -29.36
CA ILE A 81 -13.93 8.49 -29.00
C ILE A 81 -13.85 9.43 -27.80
N ILE A 82 -13.25 8.93 -26.73
CA ILE A 82 -13.08 9.64 -25.47
C ILE A 82 -11.64 10.13 -25.39
N ILE A 83 -11.48 11.42 -25.08
CA ILE A 83 -10.19 12.08 -24.93
C ILE A 83 -10.16 12.70 -23.55
N ASP A 84 -9.36 12.11 -22.68
CA ASP A 84 -9.13 12.61 -21.33
C ASP A 84 -7.86 13.47 -21.31
N ILE A 85 -8.01 14.72 -20.90
CA ILE A 85 -6.95 15.72 -20.84
C ILE A 85 -6.76 16.09 -19.36
N PRO A 86 -5.73 15.56 -18.68
CA PRO A 86 -5.46 15.86 -17.29
C PRO A 86 -4.99 17.30 -17.11
N GLU A 87 -5.40 17.88 -15.99
CA GLU A 87 -5.02 19.22 -15.53
C GLU A 87 -5.36 20.33 -16.54
N ALA A 88 -6.42 20.10 -17.34
CA ALA A 88 -6.98 21.08 -18.26
C ALA A 88 -8.50 21.22 -18.03
N ASP A 89 -9.03 22.45 -18.12
CA ASP A 89 -10.45 22.79 -18.02
C ASP A 89 -11.03 23.10 -19.41
N VAL A 90 -12.20 22.53 -19.70
CA VAL A 90 -12.95 22.65 -20.96
C VAL A 90 -14.23 23.48 -20.81
N SER A 91 -14.55 23.93 -19.59
CA SER A 91 -15.84 24.55 -19.26
C SER A 91 -16.14 25.87 -19.99
N GLN A 92 -15.10 26.56 -20.46
CA GLN A 92 -15.19 27.83 -21.21
C GLN A 92 -15.18 27.65 -22.74
N VAL A 93 -15.10 26.40 -23.25
CA VAL A 93 -14.97 26.13 -24.68
C VAL A 93 -16.33 25.92 -25.34
N ALA A 94 -16.59 26.67 -26.42
CA ALA A 94 -17.75 26.44 -27.29
C ALA A 94 -17.47 25.26 -28.25
N PHE A 95 -18.33 24.24 -28.25
CA PHE A 95 -18.21 23.11 -29.17
C PHE A 95 -18.88 23.42 -30.52
N PRO A 96 -18.21 23.15 -31.65
CA PRO A 96 -18.76 23.39 -32.98
C PRO A 96 -19.94 22.44 -33.23
N THR A 97 -20.97 22.91 -33.93
CA THR A 97 -22.16 22.11 -34.30
C THR A 97 -22.28 21.88 -35.81
N ASP A 98 -21.43 22.54 -36.62
CA ASP A 98 -21.39 22.40 -38.08
C ASP A 98 -20.31 21.38 -38.48
N PHE A 99 -20.70 20.11 -38.53
CA PHE A 99 -19.84 19.00 -38.96
C PHE A 99 -20.63 17.88 -39.64
N ASP A 100 -19.94 17.01 -40.39
CA ASP A 100 -20.54 15.94 -41.19
C ASP A 100 -21.13 14.85 -40.28
N THR A 101 -22.46 14.85 -40.21
CA THR A 101 -23.27 13.98 -39.35
C THR A 101 -23.26 12.52 -39.79
N SER A 102 -22.65 12.18 -40.93
CA SER A 102 -22.47 10.79 -41.36
C SER A 102 -21.36 10.03 -40.60
N ILE A 103 -20.50 10.76 -39.86
CA ILE A 103 -19.38 10.21 -39.08
C ILE A 103 -19.51 10.56 -37.60
N ILE A 104 -19.68 11.85 -37.28
CA ILE A 104 -19.75 12.34 -35.90
C ILE A 104 -21.20 12.70 -35.58
N LYS A 105 -21.73 12.14 -34.49
CA LYS A 105 -23.09 12.40 -33.98
C LYS A 105 -23.15 13.64 -33.10
N ALA A 106 -22.17 13.81 -32.21
CA ALA A 106 -22.06 14.95 -31.30
C ALA A 106 -20.64 15.06 -30.72
N ILE A 107 -20.21 16.25 -30.35
CA ILE A 107 -18.99 16.49 -29.57
C ILE A 107 -19.40 17.18 -28.27
N LYS A 108 -18.98 16.62 -27.13
CA LYS A 108 -19.27 17.16 -25.79
C LYS A 108 -18.01 17.19 -24.97
N GLY A 109 -17.89 18.13 -24.03
CA GLY A 109 -16.83 18.12 -23.04
C GLY A 109 -17.37 18.33 -21.63
N THR A 110 -16.77 17.64 -20.68
CA THR A 110 -17.12 17.70 -19.26
C THR A 110 -15.83 17.88 -18.45
N PHE A 111 -15.81 18.85 -17.54
CA PHE A 111 -14.71 19.05 -16.61
C PHE A 111 -15.00 18.35 -15.27
N PHE A 112 -14.02 17.59 -14.77
CA PHE A 112 -14.11 16.89 -13.49
C PHE A 112 -13.08 17.49 -12.51
N GLY A 113 -13.47 18.59 -11.85
CA GLY A 113 -12.63 19.33 -10.90
C GLY A 113 -12.53 18.72 -9.49
N ASP A 114 -13.50 17.87 -9.10
CA ASP A 114 -13.59 17.32 -7.73
C ASP A 114 -12.69 16.10 -7.50
N ARG A 115 -12.01 15.60 -8.54
CA ARG A 115 -11.09 14.45 -8.48
C ARG A 115 -9.65 14.96 -8.69
N LEU A 116 -8.68 14.42 -7.96
CA LEU A 116 -7.26 14.76 -8.12
C LEU A 116 -6.48 13.60 -8.78
N PRO A 117 -5.79 13.84 -9.91
CA PRO A 117 -5.71 15.12 -10.63
C PRO A 117 -7.01 15.45 -11.37
N ALA A 118 -7.37 16.74 -11.42
CA ALA A 118 -8.53 17.22 -12.18
C ALA A 118 -8.33 16.93 -13.66
N TYR A 119 -9.38 16.59 -14.41
CA TYR A 119 -9.26 16.29 -15.84
C TYR A 119 -10.52 16.69 -16.60
N SER A 120 -10.34 17.04 -17.87
CA SER A 120 -11.43 17.25 -18.82
C SER A 120 -11.58 16.04 -19.72
N ARG A 121 -12.82 15.61 -19.91
CA ARG A 121 -13.19 14.55 -20.85
C ARG A 121 -13.89 15.16 -22.04
N ILE A 122 -13.37 14.95 -23.24
CA ILE A 122 -14.04 15.29 -24.51
C ILE A 122 -14.53 13.99 -25.15
N GLU A 123 -15.84 13.91 -25.37
CA GLU A 123 -16.53 12.78 -25.99
C GLU A 123 -16.96 13.17 -27.41
N ILE A 124 -16.41 12.46 -28.40
CA ILE A 124 -16.78 12.55 -29.82
C ILE A 124 -17.64 11.33 -30.14
N ALA A 125 -18.96 11.47 -30.07
CA ALA A 125 -19.90 10.38 -30.39
C ALA A 125 -19.86 10.09 -31.90
N LEU A 126 -19.70 8.83 -32.29
CA LEU A 126 -19.61 8.39 -33.68
C LEU A 126 -20.88 7.65 -34.12
N VAL A 127 -21.23 7.79 -35.40
CA VAL A 127 -22.37 7.07 -36.02
C VAL A 127 -21.98 5.65 -36.44
N LYS A 128 -20.72 5.45 -36.84
CA LYS A 128 -20.17 4.16 -37.29
C LYS A 128 -18.68 4.06 -36.97
N ASP A 129 -18.18 2.84 -36.91
CA ASP A 129 -16.78 2.56 -36.59
C ASP A 129 -15.88 2.87 -37.79
N ILE A 130 -14.95 3.82 -37.64
CA ILE A 130 -14.03 4.28 -38.68
C ILE A 130 -12.61 4.38 -38.10
N PRO A 131 -11.57 3.93 -38.82
CA PRO A 131 -10.19 4.10 -38.41
C PRO A 131 -9.84 5.60 -38.27
N TYR A 132 -9.17 5.94 -37.18
CA TYR A 132 -8.75 7.29 -36.86
C TYR A 132 -7.28 7.30 -36.43
N THR A 133 -6.63 8.45 -36.62
CA THR A 133 -5.26 8.68 -36.15
C THR A 133 -5.25 9.90 -35.26
N VAL A 134 -4.60 9.80 -34.10
CA VAL A 134 -4.42 10.93 -33.20
C VAL A 134 -2.98 11.39 -33.29
N THR A 135 -2.79 12.64 -33.73
CA THR A 135 -1.46 13.24 -33.91
C THR A 135 -1.32 14.41 -32.94
N ARG A 136 -0.18 14.46 -32.25
CA ARG A 136 0.14 15.56 -31.34
C ARG A 136 0.70 16.74 -32.13
N MET A 137 0.18 17.94 -31.87
CA MET A 137 0.73 19.22 -32.29
C MET A 137 1.42 19.92 -31.11
N ASP A 138 2.24 20.94 -31.36
CA ASP A 138 3.00 21.66 -30.33
C ASP A 138 2.11 22.16 -29.17
N LYS A 139 0.88 22.60 -29.46
CA LYS A 139 -0.08 23.11 -28.47
C LYS A 139 -1.44 22.40 -28.48
N GLY A 140 -1.57 21.25 -29.15
CA GLY A 140 -2.87 20.63 -29.35
C GLY A 140 -2.84 19.19 -29.82
N VAL A 141 -4.02 18.64 -30.07
CA VAL A 141 -4.23 17.26 -30.51
C VAL A 141 -5.17 17.28 -31.71
N VAL A 142 -4.79 16.59 -32.79
CA VAL A 142 -5.61 16.43 -33.99
C VAL A 142 -6.04 14.98 -34.11
N ILE A 143 -7.35 14.76 -34.22
CA ILE A 143 -7.95 13.47 -34.51
C ILE A 143 -8.41 13.47 -35.96
N ALA A 144 -7.77 12.67 -36.80
CA ALA A 144 -8.09 12.55 -38.22
C ALA A 144 -8.83 11.23 -38.50
N PHE A 145 -10.03 11.33 -39.06
CA PHE A 145 -10.85 10.21 -39.55
C PHE A 145 -10.68 10.07 -41.06
N GLN A 146 -10.33 8.87 -41.54
CA GLN A 146 -10.19 8.62 -42.97
C GLN A 146 -11.54 8.20 -43.61
N LYS A 147 -11.92 8.88 -44.69
CA LYS A 147 -13.13 8.54 -45.47
C LYS A 147 -12.75 7.55 -46.60
N GLY A 148 -12.62 6.26 -46.30
CA GLY A 148 -12.47 5.18 -47.32
C GLY A 148 -11.52 4.03 -46.94
N PRO A 149 -11.51 2.89 -47.68
CA PRO A 149 -10.71 1.70 -47.37
C PRO A 149 -9.26 1.81 -47.90
N VAL A 150 -8.28 1.38 -47.10
CA VAL A 150 -6.83 1.51 -47.40
C VAL A 150 -6.21 0.17 -47.78
N VAL A 151 -5.48 0.15 -48.91
CA VAL A 151 -4.68 -0.95 -49.46
C VAL A 151 -3.21 -0.81 -48.99
N ALA A 152 -2.57 -1.92 -48.62
CA ALA A 152 -1.17 -1.94 -48.15
C ALA A 152 -0.17 -1.95 -49.32
N VAL A 153 0.91 -1.16 -49.21
CA VAL A 153 2.08 -1.16 -50.11
C VAL A 153 3.37 -1.15 -49.28
N LYS A 154 4.32 -2.01 -49.69
CA LYS A 154 5.72 -2.12 -49.22
C LYS A 154 6.57 -0.99 -49.81
N GLU A 155 7.60 -0.54 -49.09
CA GLU A 155 8.62 0.33 -49.68
C GLU A 155 10.04 -0.06 -49.26
N ASP A 156 10.90 -0.06 -50.29
CA ASP A 156 12.32 -0.39 -50.33
C ASP A 156 13.13 0.91 -50.55
N SER A 157 14.37 0.90 -50.04
CA SER A 157 15.58 1.69 -50.35
C SER A 157 15.56 3.11 -50.96
N ALA A 158 16.24 4.02 -50.21
CA ALA A 158 17.32 4.93 -50.61
C ALA A 158 17.10 6.06 -51.65
N THR A 159 17.48 7.31 -51.30
CA THR A 159 18.75 7.98 -51.73
C THR A 159 18.67 9.52 -51.49
N GLU A 160 19.60 10.08 -50.73
CA GLU A 160 20.01 11.49 -50.83
C GLU A 160 21.37 11.56 -51.56
N PRO A 161 21.66 12.59 -52.38
CA PRO A 161 23.01 12.87 -52.86
C PRO A 161 23.72 13.93 -52.00
N ASP A 162 24.91 13.53 -51.55
CA ASP A 162 26.03 14.34 -51.06
C ASP A 162 26.49 15.42 -52.04
N SER A 163 27.11 16.50 -51.52
CA SER A 163 28.36 17.14 -51.99
C SER A 163 28.62 18.46 -51.24
N GLU A 164 29.80 18.88 -50.78
CA GLU A 164 31.16 18.38 -50.51
C GLU A 164 31.82 19.53 -49.68
N LEU A 165 32.66 19.30 -48.66
CA LEU A 165 34.12 19.28 -48.85
C LEU A 165 34.84 18.58 -47.66
N LYS A 166 35.73 17.66 -48.04
CA LYS A 166 36.62 16.81 -47.23
C LYS A 166 37.83 17.56 -46.63
N ALA A 167 38.34 17.03 -45.51
CA ALA A 167 39.79 16.82 -45.28
C ALA A 167 40.07 15.75 -44.18
N ALA A 168 40.67 14.62 -44.62
CA ALA A 168 41.56 13.61 -43.98
C ALA A 168 41.30 13.11 -42.50
N ARG A 169 40.86 11.85 -42.25
CA ARG A 169 41.58 10.52 -42.12
C ARG A 169 42.70 10.51 -41.06
N GLU A 170 42.76 9.64 -40.03
CA GLU A 170 42.30 8.24 -39.79
C GLU A 170 41.85 7.99 -38.32
N PRO A 171 40.96 7.00 -38.07
CA PRO A 171 41.06 6.19 -36.85
C PRO A 171 40.96 4.69 -37.19
N ASP A 172 42.10 4.02 -37.36
CA ASP A 172 42.21 2.57 -37.32
C ASP A 172 43.32 2.19 -36.34
N LYS A 173 42.92 1.87 -35.10
CA LYS A 173 43.74 1.16 -34.08
C LYS A 173 43.00 0.85 -32.77
N ALA A 174 41.74 1.28 -32.62
CA ALA A 174 40.96 1.01 -31.40
C ALA A 174 40.25 -0.36 -31.39
N LEU A 175 40.13 -1.03 -32.55
CA LEU A 175 39.36 -2.28 -32.69
C LEU A 175 40.18 -3.57 -32.58
N GLU A 176 41.51 -3.50 -32.48
CA GLU A 176 42.34 -4.69 -32.22
C GLU A 176 42.64 -4.92 -30.72
N THR A 177 42.37 -3.96 -29.83
CA THR A 177 42.66 -4.13 -28.39
C THR A 177 41.49 -4.71 -27.59
N THR A 178 40.26 -4.61 -28.08
CA THR A 178 39.07 -5.11 -27.37
C THR A 178 38.82 -6.61 -27.55
N ALA A 179 39.36 -7.22 -28.63
CA ALA A 179 39.22 -8.66 -28.86
C ALA A 179 40.18 -9.54 -28.04
N SER A 180 41.31 -9.00 -27.54
CA SER A 180 42.34 -9.78 -26.82
C SER A 180 42.13 -9.89 -25.30
N LEU A 181 41.21 -9.13 -24.70
CA LEU A 181 41.02 -9.08 -23.24
C LEU A 181 40.05 -10.13 -22.68
N ALA A 182 39.29 -10.82 -23.54
CA ALA A 182 38.26 -11.78 -23.11
C ALA A 182 38.79 -13.21 -22.83
N ALA A 183 40.09 -13.49 -23.04
CA ALA A 183 40.64 -14.84 -23.02
C ALA A 183 41.74 -15.11 -21.97
N MET A 184 42.02 -14.20 -21.03
CA MET A 184 43.12 -14.37 -20.06
C MET A 184 42.67 -15.11 -18.77
N PRO A 185 43.39 -16.15 -18.32
CA PRO A 185 43.13 -16.81 -17.03
C PRO A 185 43.54 -15.94 -15.82
N GLN A 186 43.08 -16.27 -14.61
CA GLN A 186 43.54 -15.60 -13.38
C GLN A 186 45.04 -15.83 -13.14
N ALA A 187 45.76 -14.78 -12.73
CA ALA A 187 47.19 -14.83 -12.46
C ALA A 187 47.50 -15.78 -11.29
N SER A 188 48.52 -16.61 -11.45
CA SER A 188 49.07 -17.47 -10.41
C SER A 188 50.38 -16.92 -9.81
N GLY A 189 51.04 -15.98 -10.49
CA GLY A 189 52.28 -15.35 -9.99
C GLY A 189 52.67 -14.04 -10.67
N ILE A 190 53.62 -13.32 -10.04
CA ILE A 190 54.23 -12.12 -10.61
C ILE A 190 55.39 -12.50 -11.53
N VAL A 191 55.37 -12.02 -12.76
CA VAL A 191 56.33 -12.32 -13.83
C VAL A 191 57.40 -11.25 -13.96
N ASP A 192 57.05 -9.97 -13.81
CA ASP A 192 58.02 -8.87 -13.93
C ASP A 192 57.69 -7.68 -13.03
N VAL A 193 58.73 -6.94 -12.62
CA VAL A 193 58.64 -5.66 -11.91
C VAL A 193 59.61 -4.66 -12.53
N ALA A 194 59.12 -3.84 -13.45
CA ALA A 194 59.89 -2.81 -14.13
C ALA A 194 59.78 -1.46 -13.38
N VAL A 195 60.92 -0.81 -13.16
CA VAL A 195 60.98 0.53 -12.54
C VAL A 195 61.52 1.53 -13.57
N ASN A 196 60.76 2.59 -13.83
CA ASN A 196 61.13 3.67 -14.72
C ASN A 196 61.00 5.02 -14.00
N ALA A 197 62.00 5.89 -14.11
CA ALA A 197 62.03 7.23 -13.50
C ALA A 197 62.09 8.29 -14.60
N PRO A 198 60.95 8.61 -15.25
CA PRO A 198 60.95 9.43 -16.47
C PRO A 198 61.30 10.91 -16.24
N ALA A 199 61.21 11.43 -15.01
CA ALA A 199 61.52 12.83 -14.69
C ALA A 199 61.97 13.01 -13.22
N LYS A 200 62.70 14.08 -12.92
CA LYS A 200 63.08 14.44 -11.52
C LYS A 200 61.83 14.61 -10.66
N GLY A 201 61.70 13.78 -9.62
CA GLY A 201 60.55 13.78 -8.71
C GLY A 201 59.34 12.96 -9.18
N THR A 202 59.51 12.04 -10.12
CA THR A 202 58.50 11.05 -10.52
C THR A 202 59.11 9.65 -10.64
N VAL A 203 58.42 8.63 -10.12
CA VAL A 203 58.76 7.22 -10.32
C VAL A 203 57.53 6.46 -10.80
N LYS A 204 57.68 5.63 -11.83
CA LYS A 204 56.70 4.68 -12.35
C LYS A 204 57.22 3.26 -12.07
N VAL A 205 56.40 2.44 -11.42
CA VAL A 205 56.67 1.01 -11.23
C VAL A 205 55.56 0.24 -11.93
N VAL A 206 55.93 -0.76 -12.73
CA VAL A 206 54.99 -1.62 -13.46
C VAL A 206 55.24 -3.05 -12.99
N ILE A 207 54.20 -3.68 -12.44
CA ILE A 207 54.22 -5.05 -11.94
C ILE A 207 53.32 -5.86 -12.85
N SER A 208 53.87 -6.90 -13.50
CA SER A 208 53.14 -7.72 -14.46
C SER A 208 52.97 -9.14 -13.91
N GLY A 209 51.75 -9.68 -14.01
CA GLY A 209 51.42 -11.06 -13.67
C GLY A 209 51.33 -11.96 -14.90
N ASP A 210 51.29 -13.28 -14.68
CA ASP A 210 51.12 -14.33 -15.70
C ASP A 210 49.66 -14.48 -16.19
N GLY A 211 48.75 -13.66 -15.68
CA GLY A 211 47.33 -13.65 -16.03
C GLY A 211 46.66 -12.42 -15.41
N ILE A 212 45.34 -12.44 -15.24
CA ILE A 212 44.59 -11.34 -14.60
C ILE A 212 44.93 -11.30 -13.10
N LEU A 213 45.67 -10.27 -12.67
CA LEU A 213 46.05 -10.09 -11.27
C LEU A 213 44.82 -9.78 -10.37
N PRO A 214 44.71 -10.42 -9.19
CA PRO A 214 43.63 -10.15 -8.25
C PRO A 214 43.76 -8.76 -7.62
N ARG A 215 42.64 -8.25 -7.08
CA ARG A 215 42.57 -6.88 -6.54
C ARG A 215 43.56 -6.67 -5.39
N SER A 216 44.46 -5.72 -5.55
CA SER A 216 45.51 -5.41 -4.57
C SER A 216 44.99 -4.49 -3.45
N LYS A 217 45.55 -4.64 -2.23
CA LYS A 217 45.31 -3.75 -1.08
C LYS A 217 46.58 -2.95 -0.80
N SER A 218 46.49 -1.62 -0.69
CA SER A 218 47.64 -0.77 -0.37
C SER A 218 47.47 -0.02 0.95
N PHE A 219 48.56 0.13 1.71
CA PHE A 219 48.62 0.95 2.93
C PHE A 219 50.02 1.52 3.16
N THR A 220 50.14 2.54 3.99
CA THR A 220 51.40 3.25 4.24
C THR A 220 51.81 3.16 5.71
N LEU A 221 53.12 3.05 5.98
CA LEU A 221 53.71 3.07 7.31
C LEU A 221 54.56 4.33 7.45
N SER A 222 54.50 5.03 8.59
CA SER A 222 55.13 6.34 8.77
C SER A 222 56.57 6.27 9.33
N ALA A 223 56.93 5.22 10.07
CA ALA A 223 58.22 5.09 10.76
C ALA A 223 58.88 3.71 10.54
N PRO A 224 59.82 3.56 9.58
CA PRO A 224 60.19 4.50 8.52
C PRO A 224 59.12 4.57 7.41
N SER A 225 59.09 5.68 6.66
CA SER A 225 58.07 5.93 5.62
C SER A 225 58.12 4.86 4.51
N ARG A 226 57.07 4.03 4.41
CA ARG A 226 56.95 2.91 3.45
C ARG A 226 55.55 2.87 2.85
N LEU A 227 55.46 2.53 1.57
CA LEU A 227 54.21 2.12 0.93
C LEU A 227 54.22 0.59 0.80
N VAL A 228 53.12 -0.06 1.14
CA VAL A 228 52.95 -1.52 1.08
C VAL A 228 51.78 -1.84 0.18
N ILE A 229 51.97 -2.78 -0.74
CA ILE A 229 50.94 -3.34 -1.61
C ILE A 229 50.87 -4.85 -1.39
N ASP A 230 49.74 -5.34 -0.92
CA ASP A 230 49.43 -6.75 -0.72
C ASP A 230 48.56 -7.24 -1.88
N ILE A 231 49.02 -8.28 -2.58
CA ILE A 231 48.30 -8.93 -3.67
C ILE A 231 47.94 -10.36 -3.20
N PRO A 232 46.65 -10.64 -2.94
CA PRO A 232 46.24 -11.93 -2.38
C PRO A 232 46.30 -13.07 -3.41
N GLY A 233 46.44 -14.31 -2.96
CA GLY A 233 46.21 -15.51 -3.79
C GLY A 233 47.26 -15.82 -4.88
N ILE A 234 48.36 -15.07 -4.97
CA ILE A 234 49.43 -15.30 -5.95
C ILE A 234 50.75 -15.73 -5.31
N LYS A 235 51.57 -16.48 -6.03
CA LYS A 235 52.93 -16.87 -5.60
C LYS A 235 53.97 -15.89 -6.15
N LEU A 236 55.04 -15.63 -5.38
CA LEU A 236 56.16 -14.82 -5.86
C LEU A 236 57.06 -15.69 -6.76
N VAL A 237 56.81 -15.65 -8.08
CA VAL A 237 57.60 -16.38 -9.10
C VAL A 237 58.79 -15.55 -9.60
N TYR A 238 58.78 -14.23 -9.38
CA TYR A 238 59.85 -13.32 -9.80
C TYR A 238 61.20 -13.57 -9.07
N PRO A 239 62.33 -13.69 -9.77
CA PRO A 239 63.60 -14.14 -9.19
C PRO A 239 64.27 -13.12 -8.26
N LYS A 240 64.00 -11.81 -8.41
CA LYS A 240 64.63 -10.77 -7.59
C LYS A 240 63.74 -10.40 -6.42
N ARG A 241 64.21 -10.59 -5.19
CA ARG A 241 63.47 -10.22 -3.96
C ARG A 241 63.55 -8.73 -3.62
N ALA A 242 64.50 -8.01 -4.19
CA ALA A 242 64.63 -6.58 -4.02
C ALA A 242 65.17 -5.90 -5.27
N VAL A 243 64.66 -4.70 -5.57
CA VAL A 243 65.09 -3.83 -6.67
C VAL A 243 65.49 -2.49 -6.07
N SER A 244 66.76 -2.10 -6.22
CA SER A 244 67.24 -0.77 -5.81
C SER A 244 66.80 0.27 -6.83
N VAL A 245 66.35 1.43 -6.36
CA VAL A 245 65.85 2.52 -7.23
C VAL A 245 66.75 3.73 -7.07
N GLN A 246 67.36 4.20 -8.17
CA GLN A 246 68.19 5.40 -8.16
C GLN A 246 67.31 6.64 -8.38
N ASN A 247 66.62 7.08 -7.34
CA ASN A 247 65.78 8.28 -7.36
C ASN A 247 65.79 9.00 -5.99
N ASP A 248 65.33 10.25 -5.96
CA ASP A 248 65.22 11.07 -4.74
C ASP A 248 64.03 10.69 -3.86
N LEU A 249 63.06 9.94 -4.38
CA LEU A 249 61.82 9.57 -3.68
C LEU A 249 61.85 8.16 -3.08
N LEU A 250 62.34 7.17 -3.82
CA LEU A 250 62.38 5.77 -3.40
C LEU A 250 63.82 5.27 -3.25
N LYS A 251 64.08 4.52 -2.17
CA LYS A 251 65.38 3.91 -1.89
C LYS A 251 65.47 2.50 -2.49
N LYS A 252 64.48 1.65 -2.23
CA LYS A 252 64.41 0.27 -2.73
C LYS A 252 62.98 -0.27 -2.69
N ILE A 253 62.72 -1.29 -3.49
CA ILE A 253 61.47 -2.06 -3.54
C ILE A 253 61.80 -3.47 -3.07
N ARG A 254 61.06 -4.00 -2.11
CA ARG A 254 61.22 -5.35 -1.56
C ARG A 254 59.97 -6.17 -1.81
N MET A 255 60.12 -7.43 -2.15
CA MET A 255 59.02 -8.36 -2.39
C MET A 255 59.18 -9.55 -1.45
N ALA A 256 58.10 -9.90 -0.75
CA ALA A 256 58.04 -11.02 0.18
C ALA A 256 56.78 -11.84 -0.05
N ALA A 257 56.92 -13.16 -0.04
CA ALA A 257 55.78 -14.06 0.00
C ALA A 257 55.13 -14.02 1.40
N LYS A 258 53.80 -14.05 1.45
CA LYS A 258 52.95 -14.15 2.64
C LYS A 258 52.11 -15.43 2.51
N ALA A 259 51.60 -15.96 3.62
CA ALA A 259 50.76 -17.17 3.61
C ALA A 259 49.55 -17.09 2.66
N ASP A 260 49.04 -15.88 2.40
CA ASP A 260 47.84 -15.61 1.59
C ASP A 260 48.14 -14.73 0.36
N GLY A 261 49.40 -14.67 -0.12
CA GLY A 261 49.76 -13.92 -1.34
C GLY A 261 51.15 -13.29 -1.33
N VAL A 262 51.34 -12.18 -2.05
CA VAL A 262 52.61 -11.46 -2.15
C VAL A 262 52.49 -10.05 -1.57
N ARG A 263 53.48 -9.64 -0.76
CA ARG A 263 53.61 -8.29 -0.23
C ARG A 263 54.79 -7.58 -0.89
N ILE A 264 54.54 -6.39 -1.44
CA ILE A 264 55.54 -5.53 -2.07
C ILE A 264 55.68 -4.25 -1.22
N VAL A 265 56.89 -3.95 -0.77
CA VAL A 265 57.22 -2.85 0.12
C VAL A 265 58.15 -1.86 -0.58
N PHE A 266 57.71 -0.62 -0.69
CA PHE A 266 58.44 0.50 -1.28
C PHE A 266 59.03 1.37 -0.16
N ASP A 267 60.34 1.30 0.04
CA ASP A 267 61.03 2.07 1.08
C ASP A 267 61.32 3.50 0.59
N SER A 268 60.79 4.52 1.29
CA SER A 268 61.03 5.93 0.99
C SER A 268 62.48 6.35 1.28
N LYS A 269 63.01 7.29 0.51
CA LYS A 269 64.25 8.02 0.81
C LYS A 269 63.99 9.31 1.61
N LYS A 270 62.77 9.85 1.56
CA LYS A 270 62.35 11.05 2.29
C LYS A 270 61.53 10.70 3.54
N THR A 271 61.66 11.50 4.59
CA THR A 271 60.78 11.50 5.75
C THR A 271 59.44 12.15 5.38
N GLY A 272 58.36 11.38 5.43
CA GLY A 272 57.00 11.83 5.08
C GLY A 272 56.35 11.04 3.95
N LEU A 273 55.01 11.05 3.92
CA LEU A 273 54.21 10.38 2.90
C LEU A 273 54.37 11.07 1.53
N PHE A 274 54.81 10.31 0.53
CA PHE A 274 54.83 10.78 -0.85
C PHE A 274 53.46 10.53 -1.52
N PRO A 275 52.98 11.44 -2.38
CA PRO A 275 51.76 11.20 -3.15
C PRO A 275 51.98 10.04 -4.12
N TYR A 276 51.04 9.11 -4.18
CA TYR A 276 51.07 7.95 -5.08
C TYR A 276 49.69 7.68 -5.67
N SER A 277 49.66 7.02 -6.83
CA SER A 277 48.44 6.58 -7.53
C SER A 277 48.71 5.20 -8.13
N ILE A 278 47.74 4.29 -8.03
CA ILE A 278 47.85 2.89 -8.48
C ILE A 278 46.79 2.64 -9.53
N ASP A 279 47.22 2.25 -10.72
CA ASP A 279 46.36 1.83 -11.82
C ASP A 279 46.52 0.32 -12.03
N GLN A 280 45.45 -0.45 -11.83
CA GLN A 280 45.44 -1.89 -12.09
C GLN A 280 44.59 -2.17 -13.32
N VAL A 281 45.23 -2.59 -14.41
CA VAL A 281 44.58 -2.91 -15.69
C VAL A 281 45.03 -4.31 -16.10
N ALA A 282 44.07 -5.23 -16.26
CA ALA A 282 44.20 -6.60 -16.76
C ALA A 282 45.64 -7.17 -16.75
N GLY A 283 46.01 -7.82 -15.64
CA GLY A 283 47.30 -8.49 -15.47
C GLY A 283 48.50 -7.59 -15.15
N THR A 284 48.33 -6.26 -15.11
CA THR A 284 49.40 -5.32 -14.75
C THR A 284 48.96 -4.33 -13.67
N ILE A 285 49.82 -4.07 -12.69
CA ILE A 285 49.68 -3.02 -11.67
C ILE A 285 50.73 -1.94 -11.94
N THR A 286 50.30 -0.74 -12.28
CA THR A 286 51.17 0.43 -12.46
C THR A 286 51.05 1.37 -11.28
N LEU A 287 52.16 1.64 -10.59
CA LEU A 287 52.26 2.56 -9.48
C LEU A 287 53.01 3.82 -9.92
N TRP A 288 52.36 4.98 -9.80
CA TRP A 288 52.96 6.29 -9.98
C TRP A 288 53.24 6.94 -8.64
N ILE A 289 54.42 7.51 -8.47
CA ILE A 289 54.86 8.19 -7.24
C ILE A 289 55.41 9.57 -7.59
N GLY A 290 55.07 10.57 -6.78
CA GLY A 290 55.58 11.94 -6.92
C GLY A 290 54.68 12.85 -7.76
N LYS A 291 55.27 13.78 -8.53
CA LYS A 291 54.52 14.86 -9.21
C LYS A 291 53.44 14.33 -10.17
N GLN A 292 53.74 13.25 -10.91
CA GLN A 292 52.77 12.64 -11.82
C GLN A 292 51.63 11.94 -11.09
N ALA A 293 51.85 11.46 -9.86
CA ALA A 293 50.77 10.95 -9.01
C ALA A 293 49.85 12.09 -8.54
N THR A 294 50.40 13.25 -8.17
CA THR A 294 49.58 14.44 -7.83
C THR A 294 48.79 14.95 -9.04
N ALA A 295 49.37 14.89 -10.24
CA ALA A 295 48.66 15.23 -11.48
C ALA A 295 47.53 14.23 -11.79
N ARG A 296 47.77 12.93 -11.58
CA ARG A 296 46.75 11.88 -11.74
C ARG A 296 45.64 11.95 -10.70
N LEU A 297 45.98 12.19 -9.43
CA LEU A 297 45.00 12.43 -8.37
C LEU A 297 44.18 13.71 -8.64
N ARG A 298 44.80 14.75 -9.24
CA ARG A 298 44.08 15.94 -9.74
C ARG A 298 43.23 15.67 -10.97
N GLN A 299 43.60 14.73 -11.84
CA GLN A 299 42.77 14.29 -12.98
C GLN A 299 41.67 13.32 -12.56
N GLU A 300 41.85 12.50 -11.52
CA GLU A 300 40.78 11.68 -10.91
C GLU A 300 39.78 12.56 -10.17
N SER A 301 40.24 13.60 -9.48
CA SER A 301 39.36 14.61 -8.85
C SER A 301 38.80 15.66 -9.81
N ARG A 302 39.33 15.73 -11.05
CA ARG A 302 38.79 16.51 -12.17
C ARG A 302 38.17 15.64 -13.27
N LYS A 303 38.01 14.33 -13.01
CA LYS A 303 37.22 13.47 -13.88
C LYS A 303 35.79 14.03 -13.83
N PRO A 304 35.10 14.22 -14.97
CA PRO A 304 33.71 14.59 -14.93
C PRO A 304 32.94 13.61 -14.05
N GLU A 305 31.87 14.11 -13.44
CA GLU A 305 30.80 13.31 -12.84
C GLU A 305 30.60 11.97 -13.58
N PRO A 306 30.23 10.91 -12.84
CA PRO A 306 30.32 9.53 -13.29
C PRO A 306 29.82 9.37 -14.73
N MET A 307 30.51 8.52 -15.52
CA MET A 307 29.84 7.79 -16.60
C MET A 307 28.45 7.46 -16.09
N ALA A 308 27.43 7.94 -16.82
CA ALA A 308 26.04 7.89 -16.42
C ALA A 308 25.78 6.63 -15.57
N LEU A 309 25.22 6.81 -14.37
CA LEU A 309 24.39 5.77 -13.76
C LEU A 309 23.72 5.05 -14.93
N PRO A 310 23.80 3.71 -15.07
CA PRO A 310 23.18 3.05 -16.20
C PRO A 310 21.81 3.65 -16.32
N SER A 311 21.61 4.41 -17.39
CA SER A 311 20.64 5.48 -17.36
C SER A 311 19.32 4.79 -17.11
N VAL A 312 18.75 4.98 -15.92
CA VAL A 312 17.76 4.04 -15.44
C VAL A 312 16.52 4.32 -16.27
N GLY A 313 16.16 3.39 -17.14
CA GLY A 313 15.05 3.57 -18.04
C GLY A 313 13.75 3.49 -17.25
N THR A 314 12.80 4.35 -17.57
CA THR A 314 11.48 4.33 -16.94
C THR A 314 10.53 3.58 -17.86
N ILE A 315 9.80 2.61 -17.30
CA ILE A 315 8.74 1.92 -18.05
C ILE A 315 7.61 2.92 -18.26
N GLU A 316 7.27 3.16 -19.52
CA GLU A 316 6.23 4.11 -19.94
C GLU A 316 4.85 3.46 -19.96
N ALA A 317 4.77 2.20 -20.41
CA ALA A 317 3.51 1.48 -20.54
C ALA A 317 3.71 -0.05 -20.44
N ILE A 318 2.70 -0.72 -19.92
CA ILE A 318 2.54 -2.18 -19.93
C ILE A 318 1.13 -2.43 -20.47
N ASP A 319 1.05 -2.87 -21.72
CA ASP A 319 -0.20 -3.04 -22.45
C ASP A 319 -0.49 -4.51 -22.74
N PHE A 320 -1.72 -4.92 -22.48
CA PHE A 320 -2.25 -6.23 -22.83
C PHE A 320 -3.20 -6.07 -24.02
N GLU A 321 -2.90 -6.74 -25.12
CA GLU A 321 -3.69 -6.73 -26.35
C GLU A 321 -4.15 -8.16 -26.66
N PRO A 322 -5.46 -8.45 -26.57
CA PRO A 322 -6.01 -9.70 -27.10
C PRO A 322 -6.02 -9.62 -28.63
N LEU A 323 -5.38 -10.58 -29.28
CA LEU A 323 -5.35 -10.72 -30.74
C LEU A 323 -6.46 -11.67 -31.22
N ASP A 324 -6.71 -11.67 -32.52
CA ASP A 324 -7.64 -12.61 -33.16
C ASP A 324 -7.24 -14.08 -32.86
N GLU A 325 -8.24 -14.96 -32.82
CA GLU A 325 -8.09 -16.41 -32.53
C GLU A 325 -7.62 -16.77 -31.11
N GLY A 326 -7.67 -15.84 -30.14
CA GLY A 326 -7.35 -16.13 -28.74
C GLY A 326 -5.86 -16.07 -28.40
N LYS A 327 -5.04 -15.55 -29.32
CA LYS A 327 -3.64 -15.17 -29.07
C LYS A 327 -3.59 -13.90 -28.23
N VAL A 328 -2.49 -13.69 -27.52
CA VAL A 328 -2.32 -12.52 -26.64
C VAL A 328 -0.97 -11.89 -26.89
N ARG A 329 -0.92 -10.56 -26.99
CA ARG A 329 0.32 -9.80 -27.01
C ARG A 329 0.45 -8.95 -25.75
N LEU A 330 1.54 -9.12 -25.03
CA LEU A 330 1.96 -8.24 -23.95
C LEU A 330 3.07 -7.32 -24.45
N THR A 331 2.85 -6.02 -24.41
CA THR A 331 3.81 -5.01 -24.87
C THR A 331 4.31 -4.20 -23.67
N VAL A 332 5.63 -4.18 -23.45
CA VAL A 332 6.29 -3.36 -22.44
C VAL A 332 7.10 -2.29 -23.14
N LYS A 333 6.72 -1.03 -22.99
CA LYS A 333 7.39 0.13 -23.59
C LYS A 333 8.18 0.89 -22.52
N ALA A 334 9.42 1.28 -22.85
CA ALA A 334 10.26 2.09 -22.00
C ALA A 334 10.79 3.33 -22.74
N ASP A 335 11.28 4.30 -21.97
CA ASP A 335 11.91 5.53 -22.49
C ASP A 335 13.19 5.25 -23.31
N ARG A 336 13.82 4.09 -23.06
CA ARG A 336 15.04 3.61 -23.72
C ARG A 336 15.08 2.10 -23.77
N LYS A 337 15.99 1.55 -24.58
CA LYS A 337 16.26 0.11 -24.64
C LYS A 337 16.72 -0.43 -23.28
N LEU A 338 16.00 -1.44 -22.77
CA LEU A 338 16.26 -2.05 -21.46
C LEU A 338 16.79 -3.48 -21.60
N PRO A 339 17.89 -3.84 -20.91
CA PRO A 339 18.34 -5.23 -20.86
C PRO A 339 17.33 -6.10 -20.10
N TYR A 340 16.86 -7.19 -20.73
CA TYR A 340 15.86 -8.08 -20.15
C TYR A 340 16.30 -9.54 -20.12
N LYS A 341 15.73 -10.31 -19.19
CA LYS A 341 15.84 -11.77 -19.14
C LYS A 341 14.47 -12.37 -18.89
N VAL A 342 14.09 -13.36 -19.70
CA VAL A 342 12.90 -14.16 -19.47
C VAL A 342 13.29 -15.40 -18.68
N ILE A 343 12.59 -15.67 -17.59
CA ILE A 343 12.82 -16.80 -16.69
C ILE A 343 11.49 -17.54 -16.56
N ASN A 344 11.45 -18.79 -16.98
CA ASN A 344 10.29 -19.65 -16.73
C ASN A 344 10.39 -20.11 -15.28
N VAL A 345 9.50 -19.62 -14.42
CA VAL A 345 9.49 -19.97 -12.99
C VAL A 345 8.88 -21.37 -12.84
N ASP A 346 7.72 -21.57 -13.46
CA ASP A 346 6.98 -22.82 -13.53
C ASP A 346 6.35 -22.98 -14.93
N LYS A 347 5.64 -24.10 -15.20
CA LYS A 347 4.95 -24.34 -16.49
C LYS A 347 3.90 -23.28 -16.85
N THR A 348 3.32 -22.62 -15.87
CA THR A 348 2.25 -21.62 -16.06
C THR A 348 2.67 -20.21 -15.65
N THR A 349 3.91 -20.00 -15.20
CA THR A 349 4.39 -18.69 -14.72
C THR A 349 5.71 -18.30 -15.38
N VAL A 350 5.69 -17.16 -16.06
CA VAL A 350 6.85 -16.57 -16.73
C VAL A 350 7.22 -15.27 -16.03
N LEU A 351 8.49 -15.11 -15.69
CA LEU A 351 9.04 -13.88 -15.11
C LEU A 351 9.89 -13.15 -16.15
N LEU A 352 9.43 -11.98 -16.56
CA LEU A 352 10.22 -11.03 -17.36
C LEU A 352 10.94 -10.07 -16.41
N ARG A 353 12.26 -10.22 -16.30
CA ARG A 353 13.13 -9.38 -15.46
C ARG A 353 13.82 -8.31 -16.30
N LEU A 354 13.49 -7.05 -16.06
CA LEU A 354 14.07 -5.88 -16.71
C LEU A 354 15.11 -5.25 -15.80
N SER A 355 16.38 -5.27 -16.22
CA SER A 355 17.47 -4.65 -15.48
C SER A 355 17.62 -3.18 -15.85
N GLN A 356 18.09 -2.37 -14.90
CA GLN A 356 18.27 -0.91 -15.09
C GLN A 356 16.94 -0.18 -15.40
N ALA A 357 15.84 -0.65 -14.82
CA ALA A 357 14.50 -0.14 -15.05
C ALA A 357 13.83 0.40 -13.76
N LEU A 358 13.05 1.48 -13.89
CA LEU A 358 12.17 2.02 -12.87
C LEU A 358 10.71 1.85 -13.30
N LEU A 359 9.90 1.36 -12.37
CA LEU A 359 8.45 1.21 -12.56
C LEU A 359 7.73 2.38 -11.87
N PRO A 360 7.07 3.28 -12.62
CA PRO A 360 6.18 4.29 -12.04
C PRO A 360 5.09 3.65 -11.20
N ARG A 361 4.67 4.30 -10.11
CA ARG A 361 3.62 3.78 -9.21
C ARG A 361 2.30 3.46 -9.94
N ALA A 362 1.98 4.21 -11.00
CA ALA A 362 0.78 3.98 -11.81
C ALA A 362 0.76 2.62 -12.52
N LEU A 363 1.94 2.10 -12.89
CA LEU A 363 2.12 0.82 -13.57
C LEU A 363 2.43 -0.34 -12.61
N ALA A 364 2.56 -0.06 -11.30
CA ALA A 364 2.80 -1.06 -10.26
C ALA A 364 1.48 -1.63 -9.71
N ARG A 365 0.60 -2.08 -10.61
CA ARG A 365 -0.70 -2.66 -10.27
C ARG A 365 -0.87 -4.03 -10.93
N PRO A 366 -1.61 -4.96 -10.32
CA PRO A 366 -1.99 -6.19 -11.00
C PRO A 366 -2.99 -5.89 -12.12
N TYR A 367 -2.80 -6.53 -13.27
CA TYR A 367 -3.76 -6.58 -14.35
C TYR A 367 -4.46 -7.94 -14.30
N ASP A 368 -5.77 -7.95 -14.04
CA ASP A 368 -6.59 -9.16 -14.13
C ASP A 368 -7.08 -9.31 -15.57
N THR A 369 -6.51 -10.29 -16.27
CA THR A 369 -6.88 -10.60 -17.66
C THR A 369 -7.70 -11.89 -17.75
N GLY A 370 -8.19 -12.40 -16.61
CA GLY A 370 -8.92 -13.65 -16.48
C GLY A 370 -10.29 -13.69 -17.19
N TYR A 371 -10.85 -12.53 -17.55
CA TYR A 371 -12.13 -12.42 -18.24
C TYR A 371 -11.99 -12.35 -19.78
N PHE A 372 -10.79 -12.11 -20.30
CA PHE A 372 -10.54 -12.04 -21.74
C PHE A 372 -10.32 -13.44 -22.34
N LYS A 373 -10.67 -13.64 -23.61
CA LYS A 373 -10.34 -14.86 -24.34
C LYS A 373 -8.84 -14.86 -24.67
N GLY A 374 -8.03 -15.56 -23.86
CA GLY A 374 -6.57 -15.60 -24.03
C GLY A 374 -5.83 -16.44 -22.98
N ALA A 375 -4.59 -16.79 -23.26
CA ALA A 375 -3.76 -17.67 -22.43
C ALA A 375 -3.27 -17.04 -21.12
N VAL A 376 -3.22 -15.72 -21.02
CA VAL A 376 -2.71 -15.00 -19.84
C VAL A 376 -3.85 -14.72 -18.87
N GLU A 377 -3.72 -15.22 -17.64
CA GLU A 377 -4.70 -15.02 -16.55
C GLU A 377 -4.45 -13.73 -15.78
N GLY A 378 -3.18 -13.36 -15.57
CA GLY A 378 -2.86 -12.13 -14.85
C GLY A 378 -1.42 -11.70 -15.00
N ILE A 379 -1.19 -10.39 -14.91
CA ILE A 379 0.12 -9.76 -15.04
C ILE A 379 0.37 -8.93 -13.79
N ILE A 380 1.52 -9.15 -13.14
CA ILE A 380 1.92 -8.45 -11.92
C ILE A 380 3.27 -7.79 -12.17
N SER A 381 3.29 -6.48 -12.24
CA SER A 381 4.49 -5.65 -12.38
C SER A 381 4.89 -5.05 -11.04
N GLN A 382 6.14 -5.25 -10.62
CA GLN A 382 6.66 -4.69 -9.39
C GLN A 382 8.14 -4.31 -9.50
N GLN A 383 8.54 -3.27 -8.77
CA GLN A 383 9.96 -2.98 -8.59
C GLN A 383 10.58 -4.07 -7.70
N SER A 384 11.66 -4.70 -8.17
CA SER A 384 12.33 -5.79 -7.46
C SER A 384 12.88 -5.32 -6.11
N ARG A 385 12.60 -6.08 -5.05
CA ARG A 385 13.12 -5.80 -3.68
C ARG A 385 14.55 -6.30 -3.47
N SER A 386 14.98 -7.29 -4.26
CA SER A 386 16.28 -7.97 -4.12
C SER A 386 17.37 -7.34 -4.99
N ALA A 387 17.01 -6.85 -6.19
CA ALA A 387 17.94 -6.23 -7.12
C ALA A 387 17.61 -4.74 -7.33
N LYS A 388 18.59 -3.86 -7.04
CA LYS A 388 18.45 -2.41 -7.22
C LYS A 388 18.17 -2.08 -8.70
N ASN A 389 17.23 -1.16 -8.95
CA ASN A 389 16.85 -0.69 -10.29
C ASN A 389 16.48 -1.84 -11.26
N THR A 390 15.76 -2.84 -10.77
CA THR A 390 15.26 -3.96 -11.57
C THR A 390 13.75 -4.02 -11.44
N VAL A 391 13.03 -4.25 -12.54
CA VAL A 391 11.58 -4.47 -12.55
C VAL A 391 11.30 -5.94 -12.86
N ASP A 392 10.48 -6.55 -12.03
CA ASP A 392 10.02 -7.93 -12.18
C ASP A 392 8.56 -7.89 -12.66
N ILE A 393 8.30 -8.40 -13.87
CA ILE A 393 6.96 -8.57 -14.43
C ILE A 393 6.64 -10.06 -14.46
N THR A 394 5.77 -10.49 -13.55
CA THR A 394 5.30 -11.87 -13.45
C THR A 394 4.03 -12.04 -14.26
N ILE A 395 4.07 -12.94 -15.24
CA ILE A 395 2.94 -13.30 -16.10
C ILE A 395 2.45 -14.69 -15.70
N LYS A 396 1.20 -14.78 -15.27
CA LYS A 396 0.51 -16.05 -14.99
C LYS A 396 -0.35 -16.45 -16.18
N MET A 397 -0.17 -17.67 -16.64
CA MET A 397 -0.88 -18.28 -17.77
C MET A 397 -1.88 -19.31 -17.25
N ARG A 398 -2.98 -19.51 -17.99
CA ARG A 398 -4.02 -20.50 -17.66
C ARG A 398 -3.60 -21.94 -17.94
N ASP A 399 -2.71 -22.10 -18.90
CA ASP A 399 -2.16 -23.39 -19.33
C ASP A 399 -0.74 -23.18 -19.87
N ASP A 400 0.02 -24.25 -20.06
CA ASP A 400 1.40 -24.22 -20.61
C ASP A 400 1.35 -23.98 -22.13
N VAL A 401 1.41 -22.71 -22.52
CA VAL A 401 1.25 -22.27 -23.91
C VAL A 401 2.57 -21.65 -24.42
N PRO A 402 3.05 -22.01 -25.61
CA PRO A 402 4.29 -21.43 -26.15
C PRO A 402 4.14 -19.93 -26.41
N PHE A 403 5.23 -19.20 -26.18
CA PHE A 403 5.30 -17.77 -26.42
C PHE A 403 6.59 -17.38 -27.15
N GLN A 404 6.53 -16.29 -27.91
CA GLN A 404 7.68 -15.71 -28.62
C GLN A 404 7.95 -14.30 -28.11
N THR A 405 9.24 -13.95 -27.96
CA THR A 405 9.64 -12.59 -27.57
C THR A 405 10.19 -11.85 -28.78
N VAL A 406 9.61 -10.69 -29.07
CA VAL A 406 10.01 -9.80 -30.16
C VAL A 406 10.47 -8.48 -29.56
N GLU A 407 11.73 -8.12 -29.78
CA GLU A 407 12.31 -6.85 -29.33
C GLU A 407 12.33 -5.83 -30.48
N LYS A 408 11.77 -4.63 -30.26
CA LYS A 408 11.75 -3.53 -31.22
C LYS A 408 12.18 -2.23 -30.52
N GLU A 409 13.34 -1.69 -30.89
CA GLU A 409 13.94 -0.45 -30.34
C GLU A 409 13.86 -0.33 -28.80
N ASN A 410 12.80 0.29 -28.26
CA ASN A 410 12.56 0.51 -26.82
C ASN A 410 11.33 -0.26 -26.28
N THR A 411 10.85 -1.25 -27.02
CA THR A 411 9.64 -2.03 -26.74
C THR A 411 9.96 -3.52 -26.75
N ILE A 412 9.48 -4.24 -25.73
CA ILE A 412 9.58 -5.69 -25.60
C ILE A 412 8.18 -6.28 -25.73
N GLN A 413 7.96 -7.12 -26.73
CA GLN A 413 6.66 -7.75 -27.00
C GLN A 413 6.76 -9.26 -26.71
N LEU A 414 5.83 -9.80 -25.92
CA LEU A 414 5.66 -11.23 -25.71
C LEU A 414 4.33 -11.65 -26.34
N GLU A 415 4.40 -12.55 -27.32
CA GLU A 415 3.22 -13.09 -28.01
C GLU A 415 2.97 -14.53 -27.57
N PHE A 416 1.82 -14.77 -26.94
CA PHE A 416 1.37 -16.08 -26.45
C PHE A 416 0.39 -16.69 -27.44
N ALA A 417 0.51 -18.00 -27.68
CA ALA A 417 -0.42 -18.73 -28.54
C ALA A 417 -1.82 -18.86 -27.89
N ALA A 418 -2.79 -19.39 -28.65
CA ALA A 418 -4.15 -19.57 -28.18
C ALA A 418 -4.25 -20.67 -27.11
N THR A 419 -5.15 -20.49 -26.14
CA THR A 419 -5.43 -21.48 -25.08
C THR A 419 -6.74 -22.21 -25.33
N THR A 420 -6.82 -23.47 -24.90
CA THR A 420 -8.03 -24.29 -24.91
C THR A 420 -8.91 -24.06 -23.67
N VAL A 421 -8.41 -23.33 -22.65
CA VAL A 421 -9.10 -23.11 -21.37
C VAL A 421 -10.03 -21.88 -21.43
N PRO A 422 -11.33 -22.01 -21.12
CA PRO A 422 -12.29 -20.90 -21.21
C PRO A 422 -12.06 -19.79 -20.16
N PRO A 423 -12.48 -18.54 -20.43
CA PRO A 423 -12.35 -17.42 -19.48
C PRO A 423 -13.32 -17.50 -18.29
N LYS A 424 -13.04 -16.71 -17.24
CA LYS A 424 -13.91 -16.59 -16.06
C LYS A 424 -15.28 -16.03 -16.46
N PRO A 425 -16.40 -16.57 -15.93
CA PRO A 425 -17.74 -16.10 -16.26
C PRO A 425 -18.00 -14.67 -15.74
N ASP A 426 -18.57 -13.82 -16.60
CA ASP A 426 -18.87 -12.42 -16.32
C ASP A 426 -20.15 -12.30 -15.47
N ARG A 427 -20.03 -11.79 -14.23
CA ARG A 427 -21.16 -11.68 -13.28
C ARG A 427 -22.13 -10.53 -13.59
N LEU A 428 -21.74 -9.56 -14.43
CA LEU A 428 -22.59 -8.41 -14.76
C LEU A 428 -23.62 -8.72 -15.86
N ALA A 429 -23.37 -9.75 -16.68
CA ALA A 429 -24.29 -10.19 -17.72
C ALA A 429 -25.53 -10.96 -17.18
N GLN A 430 -25.52 -11.34 -15.89
CA GLN A 430 -26.61 -12.09 -15.26
C GLN A 430 -27.67 -11.20 -14.56
N ILE A 431 -27.50 -9.88 -14.52
CA ILE A 431 -28.36 -8.96 -13.74
C ILE A 431 -29.33 -8.13 -14.62
N ALA A 432 -29.38 -8.34 -15.94
CA ALA A 432 -30.36 -7.69 -16.81
C ALA A 432 -31.12 -8.76 -17.61
N PRO A 433 -32.41 -9.03 -17.29
CA PRO A 433 -33.49 -8.15 -17.75
C PRO A 433 -34.76 -8.10 -16.86
N GLU A 434 -35.25 -6.90 -16.50
CA GLU A 434 -36.68 -6.52 -16.49
C GLU A 434 -36.83 -5.11 -15.93
N LEU A 435 -37.15 -4.15 -16.80
CA LEU A 435 -37.64 -2.83 -16.43
C LEU A 435 -38.88 -2.56 -17.28
N THR A 436 -40.05 -2.85 -16.72
CA THR A 436 -41.34 -2.30 -17.15
C THR A 436 -41.77 -1.21 -16.15
N PRO A 437 -42.35 -0.09 -16.60
CA PRO A 437 -42.56 1.09 -15.77
C PRO A 437 -43.99 1.12 -15.21
N GLU A 438 -44.21 0.61 -14.00
CA GLU A 438 -45.50 0.75 -13.32
C GLU A 438 -45.35 0.83 -11.80
N ALA A 439 -44.93 1.98 -11.28
CA ALA A 439 -45.14 2.36 -9.87
C ALA A 439 -44.85 3.85 -9.66
N ALA A 440 -45.77 4.71 -10.09
CA ALA A 440 -45.82 6.09 -9.63
C ALA A 440 -47.27 6.45 -9.28
N LYS A 441 -47.66 6.20 -8.02
CA LYS A 441 -48.70 6.91 -7.27
C LYS A 441 -48.74 6.44 -5.81
N LEU A 442 -48.30 7.32 -4.90
CA LEU A 442 -48.73 7.37 -3.50
C LEU A 442 -50.14 8.01 -3.43
N PRO A 443 -50.97 7.76 -2.39
CA PRO A 443 -50.89 8.57 -1.16
C PRO A 443 -51.28 7.84 0.15
N ALA A 444 -51.29 8.63 1.23
CA ALA A 444 -51.17 8.31 2.65
C ALA A 444 -52.48 8.08 3.45
N LYS A 445 -52.27 7.64 4.71
CA LYS A 445 -52.87 8.07 5.99
C LYS A 445 -53.97 7.24 6.71
N ASP A 446 -53.75 7.14 8.04
CA ASP A 446 -54.66 7.05 9.21
C ASP A 446 -55.15 5.69 9.81
N GLU A 447 -54.83 5.55 11.12
CA GLU A 447 -55.53 5.02 12.32
C GLU A 447 -56.26 3.64 12.38
N ALA A 448 -55.70 2.75 13.22
CA ALA A 448 -56.25 1.99 14.36
C ALA A 448 -57.53 1.09 14.32
N VAL A 449 -57.30 -0.24 14.48
CA VAL A 449 -57.92 -1.34 15.35
C VAL A 449 -59.47 -1.57 15.26
N PRO A 450 -60.09 -2.81 15.24
CA PRO A 450 -59.72 -4.06 15.95
C PRO A 450 -60.02 -5.46 15.29
N ASP A 451 -59.49 -6.49 15.96
CA ASP A 451 -60.00 -7.86 16.24
C ASP A 451 -59.65 -9.09 15.33
N LYS A 452 -59.11 -10.10 16.04
CA LYS A 452 -59.19 -11.57 15.95
C LYS A 452 -58.69 -12.43 14.77
N ASP A 453 -58.18 -13.57 15.23
CA ASP A 453 -58.02 -14.90 14.62
C ASP A 453 -56.80 -15.21 13.74
N THR A 454 -55.84 -15.88 14.39
CA THR A 454 -55.29 -17.21 14.04
C THR A 454 -55.40 -17.65 12.57
N VAL A 455 -54.26 -17.88 11.91
CA VAL A 455 -53.87 -19.13 11.20
C VAL A 455 -52.45 -18.93 10.63
N LEU A 456 -51.49 -19.75 11.09
CA LEU A 456 -50.24 -20.05 10.37
C LEU A 456 -50.31 -21.53 9.93
N PRO A 457 -50.05 -21.84 8.66
CA PRO A 457 -49.68 -23.18 8.19
C PRO A 457 -48.18 -23.20 7.78
N PRO A 458 -47.64 -24.32 7.26
CA PRO A 458 -47.02 -25.40 8.01
C PRO A 458 -45.50 -25.51 7.73
N GLU A 459 -44.72 -26.01 8.69
CA GLU A 459 -43.32 -26.38 8.46
C GLU A 459 -43.09 -27.89 8.53
N PHE A 460 -42.07 -28.28 7.77
CA PHE A 460 -41.80 -29.56 7.16
C PHE A 460 -41.38 -30.66 8.13
N SER A 461 -41.86 -31.86 7.82
CA SER A 461 -41.39 -33.14 8.32
C SER A 461 -40.09 -33.58 7.63
N ASP A 462 -39.21 -34.10 8.48
CA ASP A 462 -38.38 -35.29 8.32
C ASP A 462 -37.30 -35.32 7.24
N LEU A 463 -36.04 -35.30 7.71
CA LEU A 463 -35.01 -36.26 7.32
C LEU A 463 -33.81 -36.20 8.29
N SER A 464 -33.21 -37.37 8.52
CA SER A 464 -31.98 -37.73 9.26
C SER A 464 -32.18 -38.22 10.71
N ARG A 465 -31.56 -39.32 11.16
CA ARG A 465 -30.58 -40.26 10.58
C ARG A 465 -30.54 -41.51 11.46
N ASP A 466 -30.21 -42.64 10.83
CA ASP A 466 -29.73 -43.86 11.48
C ASP A 466 -28.69 -43.57 12.57
N THR A 467 -28.90 -44.13 13.76
CA THR A 467 -27.81 -44.64 14.59
C THR A 467 -28.34 -45.80 15.41
N ALA A 468 -27.87 -46.99 15.06
CA ALA A 468 -28.11 -48.22 15.80
C ALA A 468 -27.21 -48.27 17.05
N ALA A 469 -27.82 -48.52 18.21
CA ALA A 469 -27.35 -49.36 19.32
C ALA A 469 -28.23 -49.12 20.57
N PRO A 470 -28.27 -50.04 21.55
CA PRO A 470 -28.40 -51.49 21.50
C PRO A 470 -29.70 -51.95 22.21
N SER A 471 -29.99 -53.24 22.13
CA SER A 471 -31.08 -53.92 22.85
C SER A 471 -30.98 -53.72 24.37
N ASP A 472 -31.95 -53.01 24.95
CA ASP A 472 -32.14 -52.87 26.39
C ASP A 472 -33.32 -53.75 26.82
N ASP A 473 -33.02 -55.03 27.07
CA ASP A 473 -34.02 -56.08 27.34
C ASP A 473 -34.05 -56.51 28.82
N ALA A 474 -33.63 -55.64 29.75
CA ALA A 474 -33.43 -56.02 31.16
C ALA A 474 -34.07 -55.08 32.20
N LEU A 475 -35.08 -54.28 31.84
CA LEU A 475 -35.86 -53.50 32.83
C LEU A 475 -37.37 -53.83 32.74
N PRO A 476 -38.04 -54.10 33.90
CA PRO A 476 -39.47 -54.34 33.92
C PRO A 476 -40.22 -53.07 33.48
N ARG A 477 -40.87 -53.14 32.31
CA ARG A 477 -41.63 -52.01 31.77
C ARG A 477 -42.96 -51.89 32.51
N VAL A 478 -43.10 -50.83 33.31
CA VAL A 478 -44.39 -50.42 33.88
C VAL A 478 -45.16 -49.67 32.81
N GLU A 479 -46.16 -50.30 32.22
CA GLU A 479 -47.04 -49.66 31.26
C GLU A 479 -48.21 -49.00 32.00
N LEU A 480 -48.39 -47.69 31.81
CA LEU A 480 -49.58 -46.99 32.28
C LEU A 480 -50.78 -47.39 31.41
N PRO A 481 -51.99 -47.51 31.99
CA PRO A 481 -53.16 -48.02 31.28
C PRO A 481 -53.68 -47.11 30.16
N PHE A 482 -53.24 -45.84 30.06
CA PHE A 482 -53.65 -44.93 28.97
C PHE A 482 -52.51 -44.02 28.49
N GLY A 483 -52.38 -43.90 27.17
CA GLY A 483 -51.58 -42.91 26.45
C GLY A 483 -52.04 -42.85 24.99
N PRO A 484 -52.00 -41.68 24.33
CA PRO A 484 -52.52 -41.49 22.97
C PRO A 484 -51.81 -42.35 21.90
N ASP A 485 -50.62 -42.90 22.20
CA ASP A 485 -49.76 -43.63 21.26
C ASP A 485 -49.76 -45.17 21.45
N LYS A 486 -50.68 -45.74 22.25
CA LYS A 486 -50.69 -47.19 22.51
C LYS A 486 -51.41 -47.96 21.39
N VAL A 487 -50.66 -48.72 20.58
CA VAL A 487 -51.21 -49.54 19.48
C VAL A 487 -51.74 -50.87 20.03
N TYR A 488 -53.06 -51.07 19.91
CA TYR A 488 -53.72 -52.29 20.37
C TYR A 488 -53.70 -53.40 19.31
N THR A 489 -52.72 -54.31 19.38
CA THR A 489 -52.51 -55.38 18.40
C THR A 489 -53.04 -56.77 18.80
N GLY A 490 -53.78 -56.89 19.91
CA GLY A 490 -54.28 -58.16 20.41
C GLY A 490 -55.40 -58.79 19.58
N GLN A 491 -55.60 -60.10 19.71
CA GLN A 491 -56.78 -60.79 19.19
C GLN A 491 -58.06 -60.13 19.71
N LYS A 492 -59.00 -59.85 18.79
CA LYS A 492 -60.27 -59.20 19.12
C LYS A 492 -61.23 -60.19 19.77
N MET A 493 -61.93 -59.73 20.79
CA MET A 493 -62.87 -60.52 21.57
C MET A 493 -64.09 -59.69 21.96
N SER A 494 -65.22 -60.36 22.08
CA SER A 494 -66.46 -59.79 22.64
C SER A 494 -66.75 -60.51 23.95
N LEU A 495 -66.95 -59.74 25.02
CA LEU A 495 -67.09 -60.24 26.39
C LEU A 495 -68.20 -59.46 27.10
N ASP A 496 -69.06 -60.16 27.83
CA ASP A 496 -70.08 -59.55 28.68
C ASP A 496 -69.96 -60.14 30.08
N PHE A 497 -69.46 -59.33 31.02
CA PHE A 497 -69.31 -59.68 32.42
C PHE A 497 -70.22 -58.79 33.26
N GLN A 498 -71.03 -59.45 34.09
CA GLN A 498 -71.85 -58.77 35.09
C GLN A 498 -71.39 -59.22 36.47
N ASN A 499 -70.85 -58.28 37.27
CA ASN A 499 -70.41 -58.53 38.64
C ASN A 499 -69.38 -59.67 38.76
N ALA A 500 -68.52 -59.84 37.77
CA ALA A 500 -67.52 -60.91 37.72
C ALA A 500 -66.32 -60.59 38.62
N ASP A 501 -65.76 -61.60 39.26
CA ASP A 501 -64.54 -61.45 40.05
C ASP A 501 -63.33 -61.16 39.14
N ILE A 502 -62.50 -60.19 39.52
CA ILE A 502 -61.37 -59.77 38.70
C ILE A 502 -60.34 -60.90 38.46
N HIS A 503 -60.18 -61.84 39.39
CA HIS A 503 -59.30 -63.00 39.19
C HIS A 503 -59.80 -63.91 38.07
N ASN A 504 -61.11 -64.07 37.94
CA ASN A 504 -61.71 -64.88 36.88
C ASN A 504 -61.56 -64.20 35.52
N VAL A 505 -61.71 -62.88 35.48
CA VAL A 505 -61.49 -62.07 34.27
C VAL A 505 -60.02 -62.13 33.84
N LEU A 506 -59.07 -61.98 34.76
CA LEU A 506 -57.63 -62.07 34.47
C LEU A 506 -57.22 -63.48 34.03
N ARG A 507 -57.82 -64.54 34.58
CA ARG A 507 -57.57 -65.93 34.15
C ARG A 507 -58.02 -66.17 32.71
N LEU A 508 -59.19 -65.66 32.34
CA LEU A 508 -59.67 -65.76 30.96
C LEU A 508 -58.75 -64.98 29.99
N LEU A 509 -58.33 -63.78 30.38
CA LEU A 509 -57.41 -62.98 29.58
C LEU A 509 -56.04 -63.66 29.42
N ALA A 510 -55.54 -64.36 30.44
CA ALA A 510 -54.31 -65.16 30.35
C ALA A 510 -54.42 -66.30 29.32
N GLU A 511 -55.57 -66.99 29.30
CA GLU A 511 -55.81 -68.11 28.38
C GLU A 511 -55.89 -67.64 26.92
N VAL A 512 -56.57 -66.51 26.66
CA VAL A 512 -56.69 -65.99 25.29
C VAL A 512 -55.41 -65.30 24.82
N SER A 513 -54.72 -64.57 25.69
CA SER A 513 -53.46 -63.89 25.33
C SER A 513 -52.26 -64.83 25.22
N LYS A 514 -52.38 -66.08 25.71
CA LYS A 514 -51.28 -67.04 25.89
C LYS A 514 -50.13 -66.51 26.77
N LEU A 515 -50.40 -65.51 27.61
CA LEU A 515 -49.45 -64.94 28.55
C LEU A 515 -49.75 -65.42 29.97
N ASN A 516 -48.71 -65.57 30.78
CA ASN A 516 -48.89 -65.96 32.17
C ASN A 516 -49.21 -64.72 33.00
N ILE A 517 -50.45 -64.58 33.49
CA ILE A 517 -50.85 -63.45 34.34
C ILE A 517 -50.89 -63.90 35.80
N VAL A 518 -50.11 -63.23 36.66
CA VAL A 518 -50.05 -63.46 38.11
C VAL A 518 -50.69 -62.28 38.82
N ALA A 519 -51.83 -62.50 39.47
CA ALA A 519 -52.48 -61.52 40.33
C ALA A 519 -52.05 -61.78 41.78
N GLY A 520 -51.58 -60.74 42.49
CA GLY A 520 -51.29 -60.83 43.92
C GLY A 520 -52.56 -60.87 44.77
N ASP A 521 -52.43 -61.27 46.03
CA ASP A 521 -53.56 -61.35 47.00
C ASP A 521 -54.23 -59.98 47.26
N ASP A 522 -53.51 -58.89 46.96
CA ASP A 522 -54.00 -57.51 47.08
C ASP A 522 -54.96 -57.09 45.95
N VAL A 523 -55.18 -57.93 44.94
CA VAL A 523 -55.99 -57.64 43.75
C VAL A 523 -57.45 -58.07 43.99
N THR A 524 -58.21 -57.27 44.74
CA THR A 524 -59.62 -57.58 45.05
C THR A 524 -60.60 -56.63 44.37
N GLY A 525 -61.69 -57.16 43.80
CA GLY A 525 -62.72 -56.34 43.18
C GLY A 525 -63.60 -57.09 42.18
N LYS A 526 -64.81 -56.60 41.97
CA LYS A 526 -65.72 -57.09 40.93
C LYS A 526 -65.72 -56.15 39.74
N VAL A 527 -65.83 -56.66 38.53
CA VAL A 527 -65.86 -55.82 37.33
C VAL A 527 -67.12 -56.16 36.53
N THR A 528 -67.80 -55.13 36.07
CA THR A 528 -68.91 -55.23 35.13
C THR A 528 -68.47 -54.53 33.86
N LEU A 529 -68.39 -55.27 32.75
CA LEU A 529 -67.96 -54.74 31.47
C LEU A 529 -68.68 -55.46 30.33
N LYS A 530 -69.07 -54.70 29.30
CA LYS A 530 -69.59 -55.25 28.05
C LYS A 530 -68.76 -54.68 26.92
N LEU A 531 -68.09 -55.55 26.18
CA LEU A 531 -67.16 -55.21 25.12
C LEU A 531 -67.53 -55.98 23.88
N ASP A 532 -67.46 -55.32 22.73
CA ASP A 532 -67.70 -55.93 21.43
C ASP A 532 -66.53 -55.67 20.49
N ASN A 533 -65.93 -56.74 19.97
CA ASN A 533 -64.85 -56.72 18.99
C ASN A 533 -63.63 -55.87 19.43
N VAL A 534 -63.24 -56.00 20.70
CA VAL A 534 -62.13 -55.23 21.30
C VAL A 534 -60.89 -56.13 21.44
N PRO A 535 -59.68 -55.68 21.06
CA PRO A 535 -58.43 -56.39 21.32
C PRO A 535 -58.21 -56.71 22.81
N TRP A 536 -57.76 -57.93 23.14
CA TRP A 536 -57.58 -58.36 24.54
C TRP A 536 -56.65 -57.47 25.38
N ASN A 537 -55.65 -56.85 24.76
CA ASN A 537 -54.72 -55.95 25.44
C ASN A 537 -55.38 -54.61 25.81
N GLN A 538 -56.31 -54.13 24.99
CA GLN A 538 -57.16 -53.00 25.32
C GLN A 538 -58.15 -53.34 26.43
N VAL A 539 -58.71 -54.57 26.39
CA VAL A 539 -59.58 -55.08 27.47
C VAL A 539 -58.83 -55.17 28.80
N LEU A 540 -57.60 -55.69 28.80
CA LEU A 540 -56.77 -55.77 29.99
C LEU A 540 -56.50 -54.39 30.59
N ASP A 541 -56.10 -53.41 29.79
CA ASP A 541 -55.87 -52.03 30.24
C ASP A 541 -57.14 -51.41 30.86
N LEU A 542 -58.32 -51.63 30.25
CA LEU A 542 -59.62 -51.17 30.76
C LEU A 542 -59.98 -51.81 32.11
N VAL A 543 -59.75 -53.12 32.27
CA VAL A 543 -60.03 -53.86 33.51
C VAL A 543 -59.11 -53.39 34.63
N LEU A 544 -57.83 -53.18 34.34
CA LEU A 544 -56.85 -52.68 35.30
C LEU A 544 -57.17 -51.23 35.71
N ALA A 545 -57.52 -50.38 34.76
CA ALA A 545 -57.92 -49.00 34.99
C ALA A 545 -59.17 -48.87 35.88
N ALA A 546 -60.20 -49.68 35.65
CA ALA A 546 -61.45 -49.63 36.39
C ALA A 546 -61.28 -49.87 37.91
N ARG A 547 -60.16 -50.50 38.32
CA ARG A 547 -59.86 -50.82 39.71
C ARG A 547 -58.54 -50.22 40.22
N GLY A 548 -57.92 -49.31 39.47
CA GLY A 548 -56.68 -48.63 39.89
C GLY A 548 -55.47 -49.57 40.03
N LEU A 549 -55.44 -50.63 39.24
CA LEU A 549 -54.37 -51.62 39.22
C LEU A 549 -53.36 -51.26 38.12
N GLY A 550 -52.09 -51.58 38.38
CA GLY A 550 -51.01 -51.53 37.40
C GLY A 550 -50.57 -52.93 37.01
N MET A 551 -49.90 -53.03 35.87
CA MET A 551 -49.21 -54.26 35.47
C MET A 551 -47.71 -54.01 35.32
N ILE A 552 -46.94 -55.01 35.71
CA ILE A 552 -45.50 -55.09 35.52
C ILE A 552 -45.25 -56.27 34.60
N ARG A 553 -44.78 -56.01 33.38
CA ARG A 553 -44.47 -57.06 32.42
C ARG A 553 -42.98 -57.40 32.49
N THR A 554 -42.70 -58.67 32.72
CA THR A 554 -41.34 -59.23 32.66
C THR A 554 -41.36 -60.40 31.67
N GLY A 555 -40.97 -60.14 30.42
CA GLY A 555 -40.99 -61.14 29.34
C GLY A 555 -42.40 -61.71 29.07
N ASN A 556 -42.58 -63.00 29.36
CA ASN A 556 -43.81 -63.78 29.15
C ASN A 556 -44.76 -63.79 30.37
N VAL A 557 -44.40 -63.10 31.46
CA VAL A 557 -45.20 -63.04 32.69
C VAL A 557 -45.66 -61.60 32.94
N ILE A 558 -46.94 -61.43 33.21
CA ILE A 558 -47.55 -60.15 33.61
C ILE A 558 -47.93 -60.25 35.08
N ARG A 559 -47.31 -59.43 35.94
CA ARG A 559 -47.65 -59.30 37.36
C ARG A 559 -48.62 -58.13 37.54
N VAL A 560 -49.82 -58.40 38.04
CA VAL A 560 -50.84 -57.38 38.33
C VAL A 560 -50.79 -57.02 39.82
N VAL A 561 -50.59 -55.74 40.11
CA VAL A 561 -50.44 -55.19 41.47
C VAL A 561 -51.11 -53.81 41.57
N PRO A 562 -51.50 -53.34 42.78
CA PRO A 562 -52.02 -51.99 42.95
C PRO A 562 -51.03 -50.92 42.48
N LEU A 563 -51.52 -49.86 41.81
CA LEU A 563 -50.69 -48.82 41.20
C LEU A 563 -49.75 -48.11 42.20
N ALA A 564 -50.16 -48.02 43.47
CA ALA A 564 -49.34 -47.43 44.54
C ALA A 564 -48.02 -48.19 44.76
N LYS A 565 -48.05 -49.53 44.80
CA LYS A 565 -46.84 -50.36 44.98
C LYS A 565 -45.92 -50.27 43.76
N VAL A 566 -46.50 -50.15 42.57
CA VAL A 566 -45.74 -49.96 41.33
C VAL A 566 -44.99 -48.63 41.32
N ALA A 567 -45.62 -47.55 41.80
CA ALA A 567 -45.01 -46.25 41.88
C ALA A 567 -43.86 -46.20 42.91
N GLU A 568 -44.00 -46.90 44.04
CA GLU A 568 -42.96 -47.02 45.06
C GLU A 568 -41.76 -47.86 44.59
N GLU A 569 -41.99 -49.04 44.01
CA GLU A 569 -40.92 -49.85 43.41
C GLU A 569 -40.19 -49.04 42.33
N LYS A 570 -40.92 -48.31 41.47
CA LYS A 570 -40.31 -47.48 40.41
C LYS A 570 -39.45 -46.35 41.00
N LYS A 571 -39.90 -45.68 42.05
CA LYS A 571 -39.09 -44.66 42.75
C LYS A 571 -37.82 -45.27 43.34
N TYR A 572 -37.93 -46.42 43.99
CA TYR A 572 -36.79 -47.14 44.54
C TYR A 572 -35.77 -47.55 43.45
N PHE A 573 -36.24 -48.06 42.30
CA PHE A 573 -35.39 -48.40 41.16
C PHE A 573 -34.72 -47.17 40.54
N ILE A 574 -35.45 -46.05 40.42
CA ILE A 574 -34.89 -44.78 39.92
C ILE A 574 -33.85 -44.24 40.91
N GLU A 575 -34.12 -44.26 42.22
CA GLU A 575 -33.18 -43.83 43.26
C GLU A 575 -31.90 -44.69 43.29
N GLN A 576 -32.01 -45.99 43.05
CA GLN A 576 -30.85 -46.88 42.93
C GLN A 576 -30.06 -46.65 41.63
N GLN A 577 -30.73 -46.40 40.51
CA GLN A 577 -30.05 -46.08 39.24
C GLN A 577 -29.39 -44.69 39.27
N GLN A 578 -29.99 -43.73 39.98
CA GLN A 578 -29.44 -42.38 40.15
C GLN A 578 -28.33 -42.31 41.20
N ALA A 579 -28.11 -43.37 41.98
CA ALA A 579 -26.97 -43.49 42.88
C ALA A 579 -25.70 -43.88 42.10
N GLU A 580 -25.34 -43.10 41.08
CA GLU A 580 -24.05 -43.23 40.41
C GLU A 580 -22.93 -42.87 41.39
N PRO A 581 -21.84 -43.65 41.45
CA PRO A 581 -20.72 -43.34 42.32
C PRO A 581 -20.07 -42.03 41.85
N MET A 582 -19.74 -41.16 42.80
CA MET A 582 -18.99 -39.93 42.49
C MET A 582 -17.57 -40.29 42.07
N VAL A 583 -17.14 -39.76 40.94
CA VAL A 583 -15.79 -39.91 40.42
C VAL A 583 -15.13 -38.53 40.41
N THR A 584 -13.83 -38.49 40.71
CA THR A 584 -13.01 -37.27 40.55
C THR A 584 -12.18 -37.42 39.29
N GLU A 585 -12.28 -36.45 38.38
CA GLU A 585 -11.49 -36.40 37.16
C GLU A 585 -10.77 -35.05 36.99
N TYR A 586 -9.60 -35.10 36.37
CA TYR A 586 -8.76 -33.94 36.04
C TYR A 586 -8.82 -33.69 34.54
N ILE A 587 -9.32 -32.52 34.14
CA ILE A 587 -9.40 -32.10 32.74
C ILE A 587 -8.35 -31.02 32.49
N GLN A 588 -7.44 -31.27 31.56
CA GLN A 588 -6.41 -30.31 31.17
C GLN A 588 -6.96 -29.29 30.16
N VAL A 589 -6.65 -28.02 30.37
CA VAL A 589 -7.00 -26.91 29.46
C VAL A 589 -5.73 -26.38 28.79
N ASN A 590 -5.73 -26.24 27.48
CA ASN A 590 -4.54 -25.94 26.67
C ASN A 590 -4.44 -24.46 26.28
N TYR A 591 -5.52 -23.85 25.79
CA TYR A 591 -5.54 -22.49 25.24
C TYR A 591 -6.33 -21.53 26.13
N GLY A 592 -7.41 -22.00 26.75
CA GLY A 592 -8.24 -21.26 27.70
C GLY A 592 -7.62 -21.15 29.10
N LYS A 593 -8.19 -20.26 29.91
CA LYS A 593 -7.94 -20.24 31.36
C LYS A 593 -8.96 -21.14 32.05
N ALA A 594 -8.49 -22.09 32.86
CA ALA A 594 -9.34 -23.01 33.62
C ALA A 594 -10.37 -22.26 34.51
N GLU A 595 -9.98 -21.12 35.08
CA GLU A 595 -10.85 -20.23 35.86
C GLU A 595 -12.14 -19.82 35.11
N LYS A 596 -12.03 -19.46 33.82
CA LYS A 596 -13.19 -19.01 33.02
C LYS A 596 -14.08 -20.15 32.55
N LEU A 597 -13.50 -21.33 32.34
CA LEU A 597 -14.24 -22.52 31.92
C LEU A 597 -14.97 -23.17 33.09
N LYS A 598 -14.40 -23.09 34.29
CA LYS A 598 -15.02 -23.54 35.55
C LYS A 598 -16.41 -22.92 35.74
N ASP A 599 -16.59 -21.64 35.45
CA ASP A 599 -17.89 -20.96 35.57
C ASP A 599 -18.98 -21.52 34.63
N GLN A 600 -18.60 -22.09 33.49
CA GLN A 600 -19.56 -22.74 32.58
C GLN A 600 -19.90 -24.16 33.04
N ILE A 601 -18.90 -24.88 33.57
CA ILE A 601 -19.06 -26.25 34.08
C ILE A 601 -19.85 -26.26 35.39
N ASP A 602 -19.70 -25.24 36.23
CA ASP A 602 -20.43 -25.14 37.51
C ASP A 602 -21.96 -25.10 37.32
N LYS A 603 -22.44 -24.74 36.12
CA LYS A 603 -23.87 -24.69 35.79
C LYS A 603 -24.50 -26.06 35.51
N ILE A 604 -23.70 -27.05 35.12
CA ILE A 604 -24.16 -28.41 34.79
C ILE A 604 -23.89 -29.43 35.90
N ARG A 605 -23.27 -28.97 36.99
CA ARG A 605 -22.92 -29.76 38.17
C ARG A 605 -24.15 -30.33 38.88
N SER A 606 -24.02 -31.56 39.41
CA SER A 606 -25.01 -32.17 40.30
C SER A 606 -25.01 -31.51 41.68
N GLU A 607 -26.12 -31.61 42.44
CA GLU A 607 -26.25 -31.04 43.78
C GLU A 607 -25.12 -31.45 44.75
N LYS A 608 -24.57 -32.66 44.55
CA LYS A 608 -23.49 -33.21 45.37
C LYS A 608 -22.09 -32.97 44.79
N GLY A 609 -22.00 -32.47 43.56
CA GLY A 609 -20.75 -32.28 42.85
C GLY A 609 -19.91 -31.10 43.37
N SER A 610 -18.65 -31.06 42.97
CA SER A 610 -17.78 -29.90 43.17
C SER A 610 -16.83 -29.72 41.99
N VAL A 611 -16.72 -28.48 41.50
CA VAL A 611 -15.77 -28.09 40.45
C VAL A 611 -14.76 -27.10 41.03
N THR A 612 -13.48 -27.45 40.97
CA THR A 612 -12.36 -26.58 41.35
C THR A 612 -11.37 -26.47 40.20
N PHE A 613 -10.41 -25.54 40.29
CA PHE A 613 -9.34 -25.41 39.31
C PHE A 613 -7.99 -25.35 40.02
N ASP A 614 -6.96 -25.91 39.38
CA ASP A 614 -5.57 -25.75 39.78
C ASP A 614 -4.91 -24.76 38.82
N GLU A 615 -4.57 -23.57 39.32
CA GLU A 615 -3.93 -22.50 38.55
C GLU A 615 -2.52 -22.89 38.08
N ARG A 616 -1.79 -23.69 38.88
CA ARG A 616 -0.39 -24.05 38.59
C ARG A 616 -0.29 -24.97 37.37
N THR A 617 -1.27 -25.86 37.19
CA THR A 617 -1.30 -26.83 36.10
C THR A 617 -2.32 -26.50 35.01
N ASN A 618 -3.11 -25.42 35.17
CA ASN A 618 -4.24 -25.05 34.32
C ASN A 618 -5.20 -26.24 34.08
N GLN A 619 -5.53 -26.94 35.18
CA GLN A 619 -6.44 -28.10 35.17
C GLN A 619 -7.74 -27.77 35.90
N ILE A 620 -8.84 -28.33 35.42
CA ILE A 620 -10.13 -28.32 36.09
C ILE A 620 -10.27 -29.66 36.81
N VAL A 621 -10.55 -29.62 38.11
CA VAL A 621 -10.80 -30.80 38.93
C VAL A 621 -12.30 -30.87 39.16
N ILE A 622 -12.93 -31.91 38.60
CA ILE A 622 -14.37 -32.12 38.70
C ILE A 622 -14.59 -33.37 39.54
N LYS A 623 -15.42 -33.25 40.56
CA LYS A 623 -15.93 -34.39 41.32
C LYS A 623 -17.43 -34.44 41.14
N ASP A 624 -17.91 -35.36 40.31
CA ASP A 624 -19.34 -35.50 40.01
C ASP A 624 -19.67 -36.93 39.53
N THR A 625 -20.89 -37.16 39.06
CA THR A 625 -21.29 -38.41 38.42
C THR A 625 -20.62 -38.56 37.04
N PRO A 626 -20.36 -39.80 36.58
CA PRO A 626 -19.72 -40.05 35.28
C PRO A 626 -20.41 -39.33 34.11
N SER A 627 -21.74 -39.26 34.11
CA SER A 627 -22.52 -38.58 33.07
C SER A 627 -22.19 -37.08 32.96
N VAL A 628 -22.12 -36.37 34.09
CA VAL A 628 -21.79 -34.92 34.12
C VAL A 628 -20.34 -34.66 33.72
N ILE A 629 -19.43 -35.58 34.05
CA ILE A 629 -18.02 -35.47 33.70
C ILE A 629 -17.83 -35.60 32.17
N GLU A 630 -18.59 -36.47 31.51
CA GLU A 630 -18.57 -36.61 30.06
C GLU A 630 -19.09 -35.35 29.36
N ASP A 631 -20.19 -34.78 29.85
CA ASP A 631 -20.71 -33.49 29.38
C ASP A 631 -19.70 -32.35 29.59
N ALA A 632 -19.07 -32.28 30.77
CA ALA A 632 -18.06 -31.30 31.07
C ALA A 632 -16.84 -31.42 30.14
N ARG A 633 -16.42 -32.65 29.81
CA ARG A 633 -15.35 -32.90 28.84
C ARG A 633 -15.73 -32.42 27.44
N ALA A 634 -16.96 -32.69 27.00
CA ALA A 634 -17.46 -32.24 25.69
C ALA A 634 -17.49 -30.70 25.59
N ILE A 635 -17.89 -30.02 26.67
CA ILE A 635 -17.88 -28.56 26.75
C ILE A 635 -16.45 -28.02 26.73
N VAL A 636 -15.52 -28.58 27.51
CA VAL A 636 -14.12 -28.14 27.50
C VAL A 636 -13.51 -28.35 26.12
N SER A 637 -13.74 -29.50 25.47
CA SER A 637 -13.19 -29.79 24.15
C SER A 637 -13.72 -28.88 23.04
N SER A 638 -14.94 -28.34 23.17
CA SER A 638 -15.53 -27.41 22.19
C SER A 638 -15.18 -25.94 22.44
N LEU A 639 -14.84 -25.57 23.68
CA LEU A 639 -14.47 -24.20 24.06
C LEU A 639 -12.97 -23.95 24.02
N ASP A 640 -12.14 -24.97 24.26
CA ASP A 640 -10.67 -24.88 24.27
C ASP A 640 -10.08 -24.93 22.85
N GLU A 641 -10.51 -23.99 22.01
CA GLU A 641 -9.96 -23.80 20.67
C GLU A 641 -8.84 -22.74 20.64
N PRO A 642 -7.83 -22.89 19.75
CA PRO A 642 -6.77 -21.90 19.60
C PRO A 642 -7.33 -20.57 19.11
N THR A 643 -7.10 -19.51 19.89
CA THR A 643 -7.52 -18.15 19.51
C THR A 643 -6.64 -17.59 18.39
N ARG A 644 -7.28 -17.01 17.38
CA ARG A 644 -6.60 -16.38 16.25
C ARG A 644 -5.92 -15.07 16.69
N GLN A 645 -4.83 -14.74 16.00
CA GLN A 645 -4.11 -13.48 16.18
C GLN A 645 -4.37 -12.53 15.00
N VAL A 646 -4.33 -11.24 15.28
CA VAL A 646 -4.48 -10.16 14.30
C VAL A 646 -3.27 -9.25 14.37
N LEU A 647 -2.64 -9.00 13.22
CA LEU A 647 -1.67 -7.95 13.02
C LEU A 647 -2.39 -6.69 12.56
N ILE A 648 -2.23 -5.59 13.29
CA ILE A 648 -2.80 -4.29 12.98
C ILE A 648 -1.67 -3.33 12.61
N GLU A 649 -1.85 -2.61 11.50
CA GLU A 649 -0.95 -1.56 11.04
C GLU A 649 -1.75 -0.27 10.82
N ALA A 650 -1.39 0.80 11.52
CA ALA A 650 -1.90 2.14 11.23
C ALA A 650 -0.84 2.90 10.43
N ARG A 651 -1.26 3.77 9.50
CA ARG A 651 -0.37 4.70 8.80
C ARG A 651 -0.94 6.10 8.90
N ILE A 652 -0.18 6.99 9.52
CA ILE A 652 -0.50 8.40 9.64
C ILE A 652 0.38 9.13 8.65
N VAL A 653 -0.24 9.78 7.67
CA VAL A 653 0.45 10.54 6.63
C VAL A 653 0.12 12.01 6.83
N GLU A 654 1.15 12.82 7.02
CA GLU A 654 1.04 14.26 7.15
C GLU A 654 1.86 14.93 6.05
N ALA A 655 1.24 15.87 5.34
CA ALA A 655 1.91 16.68 4.34
C ALA A 655 1.67 18.16 4.65
N THR A 656 2.76 18.93 4.73
CA THR A 656 2.71 20.38 4.91
C THR A 656 3.38 21.04 3.72
N VAL A 657 2.69 21.99 3.12
CA VAL A 657 3.18 22.82 2.03
C VAL A 657 3.08 24.28 2.45
N ASP A 658 4.22 24.93 2.55
CA ASP A 658 4.36 26.33 2.92
C ASP A 658 4.89 27.11 1.72
N PHE A 659 4.10 28.04 1.21
CA PHE A 659 4.50 28.95 0.14
C PHE A 659 4.48 30.38 0.66
N SER A 660 5.56 31.14 0.43
CA SER A 660 5.57 32.57 0.66
C SER A 660 6.22 33.31 -0.50
N ARG A 661 5.62 34.45 -0.87
CA ARG A 661 6.14 35.38 -1.86
C ARG A 661 6.08 36.78 -1.28
N GLU A 662 7.21 37.47 -1.34
CA GLU A 662 7.37 38.83 -0.84
C GLU A 662 7.99 39.70 -1.95
N LEU A 663 7.32 40.80 -2.27
CA LEU A 663 7.80 41.81 -3.21
C LEU A 663 7.57 43.19 -2.62
N GLY A 664 8.61 44.03 -2.58
CA GLY A 664 8.47 45.39 -2.09
C GLY A 664 9.63 46.29 -2.44
N ILE A 665 9.40 47.59 -2.36
CA ILE A 665 10.43 48.62 -2.56
C ILE A 665 10.53 49.45 -1.28
N GLN A 666 11.77 49.77 -0.90
CA GLN A 666 12.09 50.64 0.23
C GLN A 666 12.86 51.85 -0.28
N TRP A 667 12.49 53.03 0.19
CA TRP A 667 13.17 54.28 -0.13
C TRP A 667 13.91 54.79 1.11
N GLY A 668 15.21 54.95 0.99
CA GLY A 668 16.04 55.70 1.92
C GLY A 668 16.39 57.04 1.31
N GLY A 669 16.52 58.05 2.16
CA GLY A 669 17.13 59.30 1.78
C GLY A 669 17.49 60.10 3.02
N THR A 670 18.53 60.91 2.91
CA THR A 670 18.94 61.82 3.97
C THR A 670 18.82 63.26 3.47
N ALA A 671 17.87 64.00 4.02
CA ALA A 671 17.66 65.41 3.76
C ALA A 671 17.59 66.17 5.08
N THR A 672 18.58 67.01 5.35
CA THR A 672 18.64 67.87 6.54
C THR A 672 18.54 69.32 6.09
N LYS A 673 17.47 70.01 6.49
CA LYS A 673 17.31 71.45 6.29
C LYS A 673 17.36 72.14 7.64
N ALA A 674 18.44 72.88 7.88
CA ALA A 674 18.55 73.77 9.04
C ALA A 674 17.85 75.10 8.72
N GLY A 675 16.87 75.48 9.53
CA GLY A 675 16.21 76.79 9.47
C GLY A 675 16.38 77.55 10.79
N GLU A 676 15.97 78.81 10.81
CA GLU A 676 16.09 79.72 11.96
C GLU A 676 15.30 79.27 13.21
N HIS A 677 14.35 78.33 13.05
CA HIS A 677 13.51 77.76 14.12
C HIS A 677 13.68 76.24 14.31
N GLY A 678 14.80 75.67 13.87
CA GLY A 678 15.15 74.27 14.10
C GLY A 678 15.53 73.50 12.83
N THR A 679 15.99 72.27 13.02
CA THR A 679 16.46 71.40 11.94
C THR A 679 15.39 70.36 11.61
N LEU A 680 14.84 70.41 10.40
CA LEU A 680 14.01 69.33 9.86
C LEU A 680 14.93 68.32 9.17
N SER A 681 14.97 67.11 9.69
CA SER A 681 15.75 66.00 9.11
C SER A 681 14.85 64.83 8.76
N VAL A 682 14.93 64.38 7.50
CA VAL A 682 14.43 63.08 7.06
C VAL A 682 15.67 62.21 6.88
N GLN A 683 15.77 61.14 7.66
CA GLN A 683 16.92 60.23 7.61
C GLN A 683 16.42 58.79 7.45
N GLY A 684 16.68 58.22 6.28
CA GLY A 684 16.69 56.78 6.07
C GLY A 684 17.88 56.44 5.20
N ARG A 685 18.72 55.49 5.60
CA ARG A 685 19.97 55.20 4.89
C ARG A 685 20.14 53.70 4.74
N LEU A 686 20.77 53.29 3.66
CA LEU A 686 21.20 51.91 3.44
C LEU A 686 22.39 51.57 4.36
N ASP A 687 22.16 51.48 5.67
CA ASP A 687 23.12 51.04 6.67
C ASP A 687 22.65 49.75 7.39
N SER A 688 23.48 49.24 8.31
CA SER A 688 23.22 48.01 9.07
C SER A 688 22.00 48.08 10.00
N THR A 689 21.35 49.23 10.13
CA THR A 689 20.25 49.50 11.06
C THR A 689 18.86 49.48 10.41
N ASN A 690 18.77 49.24 9.08
CA ASN A 690 17.51 49.04 8.33
C ASN A 690 16.44 50.15 8.53
N ASN A 691 16.87 51.40 8.73
CA ASN A 691 15.95 52.53 8.89
C ASN A 691 15.74 53.25 7.54
N PHE A 692 14.55 53.12 6.96
CA PHE A 692 14.18 53.71 5.65
C PHE A 692 13.16 54.84 5.81
N ALA A 693 13.26 55.87 4.97
CA ALA A 693 12.33 57.01 4.97
C ALA A 693 10.92 56.61 4.49
N VAL A 694 10.84 55.66 3.56
CA VAL A 694 9.64 54.90 3.25
C VAL A 694 9.93 53.43 3.49
N ASN A 695 9.47 52.93 4.63
CA ASN A 695 9.50 51.50 4.94
C ASN A 695 8.13 50.89 4.64
N THR A 696 8.09 49.97 3.69
CA THR A 696 6.88 49.23 3.31
C THR A 696 6.49 48.15 4.34
N GLY A 697 7.13 48.09 5.51
CA GLY A 697 6.75 47.20 6.61
C GLY A 697 7.08 45.72 6.39
N ILE A 698 7.72 45.40 5.26
CA ILE A 698 8.20 44.06 4.95
C ILE A 698 9.63 43.93 5.51
N PRO A 699 9.87 43.05 6.49
CA PRO A 699 11.21 42.84 7.03
C PRO A 699 12.11 42.27 5.93
N ALA A 700 13.23 42.93 5.66
CA ALA A 700 14.19 42.48 4.66
C ALA A 700 14.91 41.22 5.17
N ALA A 701 14.60 40.06 4.59
CA ALA A 701 15.43 38.87 4.77
C ALA A 701 16.82 39.11 4.13
N PRO A 702 17.91 38.58 4.70
CA PRO A 702 19.27 38.83 4.21
C PRO A 702 19.57 38.23 2.81
N LEU A 703 18.63 37.46 2.24
CA LEU A 703 18.74 36.83 0.93
C LEU A 703 17.58 37.33 0.05
N GLY A 704 17.86 38.19 -0.93
CA GLY A 704 16.84 38.66 -1.91
C GLY A 704 16.64 40.18 -2.03
N ALA A 705 17.57 41.00 -1.51
CA ALA A 705 17.51 42.46 -1.61
C ALA A 705 18.55 43.01 -2.59
N ILE A 706 18.13 43.82 -3.56
CA ILE A 706 19.02 44.60 -4.43
C ILE A 706 18.89 46.07 -4.02
N GLY A 707 19.99 46.66 -3.55
CA GLY A 707 20.06 48.07 -3.14
C GLY A 707 20.88 48.91 -4.11
N PHE A 708 20.34 50.05 -4.53
CA PHE A 708 21.03 51.10 -5.27
C PHE A 708 21.12 52.33 -4.36
N SER A 709 22.33 52.85 -4.16
CA SER A 709 22.54 54.10 -3.43
C SER A 709 23.11 55.13 -4.39
N LEU A 710 22.41 56.24 -4.57
CA LEU A 710 22.88 57.37 -5.36
C LEU A 710 23.48 58.40 -4.39
N GLY A 711 24.82 58.41 -4.33
CA GLY A 711 25.60 59.20 -3.38
C GLY A 711 25.68 60.69 -3.71
N ARG A 712 26.00 61.48 -2.67
CA ARG A 712 26.07 62.95 -2.70
C ARG A 712 27.07 63.51 -3.70
N LEU A 713 26.62 64.42 -4.58
CA LEU A 713 27.49 65.33 -5.33
C LEU A 713 27.37 66.74 -4.73
N GLY A 714 28.26 67.10 -3.78
CA GLY A 714 28.29 68.43 -3.13
C GLY A 714 27.52 68.56 -1.80
N ALA A 715 27.63 69.72 -1.12
CA ALA A 715 27.11 69.93 0.24
C ALA A 715 25.56 70.01 0.37
N THR A 716 24.86 70.14 -0.75
CA THR A 716 23.44 70.51 -0.84
C THR A 716 22.54 69.45 -1.49
N MET A 717 23.09 68.41 -2.12
CA MET A 717 22.29 67.35 -2.74
C MET A 717 21.89 66.29 -1.69
N PRO A 718 20.62 65.88 -1.59
CA PRO A 718 20.21 64.78 -0.72
C PRO A 718 20.66 63.41 -1.29
N ASN A 719 20.96 62.45 -0.42
CA ASN A 719 21.20 61.06 -0.85
C ASN A 719 19.87 60.37 -1.14
N LEU A 720 19.84 59.52 -2.17
CA LEU A 720 18.69 58.69 -2.50
C LEU A 720 19.11 57.22 -2.54
N ASP A 721 18.52 56.42 -1.66
CA ASP A 721 18.72 54.98 -1.59
C ASP A 721 17.42 54.29 -2.02
N VAL A 722 17.53 53.29 -2.89
CA VAL A 722 16.40 52.47 -3.34
C VAL A 722 16.76 51.01 -3.11
N ARG A 723 15.89 50.26 -2.45
CA ARG A 723 16.06 48.82 -2.26
C ARG A 723 14.84 48.07 -2.77
N LEU A 724 15.06 47.17 -3.74
CA LEU A 724 14.09 46.20 -4.20
C LEU A 724 14.25 44.91 -3.38
N LEU A 725 13.15 44.46 -2.79
CA LEU A 725 13.04 43.20 -2.06
C LEU A 725 12.19 42.24 -2.89
N ALA A 726 12.74 41.10 -3.27
CA ALA A 726 12.03 40.04 -3.96
C ALA A 726 12.48 38.69 -3.41
N MET A 727 11.54 37.97 -2.79
CA MET A 727 11.80 36.65 -2.21
C MET A 727 10.61 35.73 -2.48
N GLU A 728 10.90 34.50 -2.87
CA GLU A 728 9.91 33.42 -2.94
C GLU A 728 10.49 32.20 -2.22
N SER A 729 9.71 31.65 -1.30
CA SER A 729 10.04 30.47 -0.49
C SER A 729 8.98 29.39 -0.70
N ASP A 730 9.43 28.17 -0.98
CA ASP A 730 8.59 26.98 -1.11
C ASP A 730 9.15 25.90 -0.18
N GLY A 731 8.38 25.56 0.85
CA GLY A 731 8.66 24.56 1.87
C GLY A 731 7.71 23.38 1.71
N LYS A 732 8.25 22.17 1.67
CA LYS A 732 7.46 20.94 1.58
C LYS A 732 7.96 19.94 2.61
N VAL A 733 7.05 19.46 3.45
CA VAL A 733 7.34 18.48 4.50
C VAL A 733 6.36 17.31 4.35
N HIS A 734 6.90 16.09 4.41
CA HIS A 734 6.11 14.87 4.33
C HIS A 734 6.53 13.94 5.47
N ILE A 735 5.58 13.57 6.33
CA ILE A 735 5.80 12.73 7.51
C ILE A 735 4.92 11.51 7.38
N VAL A 736 5.51 10.32 7.54
CA VAL A 736 4.79 9.05 7.56
C VAL A 736 5.16 8.30 8.82
N SER A 737 4.16 8.00 9.64
CA SER A 737 4.30 7.18 10.85
C SER A 737 3.50 5.89 10.67
N SER A 738 4.13 4.73 10.87
CA SER A 738 3.48 3.42 10.67
C SER A 738 3.61 2.47 11.87
N PRO A 739 2.91 2.73 13.00
CA PRO A 739 2.92 1.81 14.13
C PRO A 739 2.22 0.48 13.77
N LYS A 740 2.79 -0.63 14.24
CA LYS A 740 2.28 -1.99 14.03
C LYS A 740 2.24 -2.74 15.35
N ILE A 741 1.19 -3.53 15.56
CA ILE A 741 1.03 -4.35 16.76
C ILE A 741 0.25 -5.62 16.43
N THR A 742 0.66 -6.74 17.01
CA THR A 742 -0.08 -8.02 16.93
C THR A 742 -0.74 -8.30 18.27
N THR A 743 -1.99 -8.75 18.25
CA THR A 743 -2.72 -9.14 19.45
C THR A 743 -3.65 -10.31 19.18
N LEU A 744 -4.10 -10.96 20.25
CA LEU A 744 -5.13 -12.00 20.19
C LEU A 744 -6.50 -11.38 19.93
N ASP A 745 -7.40 -12.18 19.37
CA ASP A 745 -8.80 -11.80 19.23
C ASP A 745 -9.42 -11.40 20.59
N ASN A 746 -10.23 -10.33 20.60
CA ASN A 746 -10.84 -9.72 21.79
C ASN A 746 -9.85 -9.25 22.88
N LYS A 747 -8.57 -9.05 22.55
CA LYS A 747 -7.56 -8.52 23.47
C LYS A 747 -7.08 -7.14 23.06
N LYS A 748 -7.28 -6.17 23.96
CA LYS A 748 -6.77 -4.82 23.85
C LYS A 748 -5.25 -4.81 23.82
N ALA A 749 -4.69 -4.07 22.88
CA ALA A 749 -3.26 -3.89 22.70
C ALA A 749 -2.92 -2.41 22.54
N LEU A 750 -1.75 -2.00 23.04
CA LEU A 750 -1.29 -0.63 23.07
C LEU A 750 0.18 -0.54 22.69
N ILE A 751 0.50 0.32 21.73
CA ILE A 751 1.88 0.71 21.37
C ILE A 751 2.03 2.22 21.52
N LYS A 752 3.10 2.66 22.18
CA LYS A 752 3.41 4.07 22.46
C LYS A 752 4.87 4.36 22.11
N GLN A 753 5.15 5.51 21.50
CA GLN A 753 6.50 5.98 21.20
C GLN A 753 6.58 7.50 21.36
N GLY A 754 7.47 8.01 22.19
CA GLY A 754 7.62 9.44 22.41
C GLY A 754 8.52 9.81 23.58
N THR A 755 8.39 11.05 24.03
CA THR A 755 9.15 11.62 25.15
C THR A 755 8.21 12.33 26.12
N GLU A 756 8.52 12.31 27.40
CA GLU A 756 7.78 13.07 28.42
C GLU A 756 8.46 14.43 28.64
N ILE A 757 7.67 15.50 28.66
CA ILE A 757 8.15 16.88 28.86
C ILE A 757 7.67 17.36 30.23
N PRO A 758 8.57 17.80 31.12
CA PRO A 758 8.19 18.36 32.42
C PRO A 758 7.62 19.78 32.29
N TYR A 759 6.41 20.01 32.80
CA TYR A 759 5.75 21.30 32.93
C TYR A 759 5.81 21.78 34.38
N ARG A 760 6.02 23.08 34.59
CA ARG A 760 6.00 23.67 35.93
C ARG A 760 4.56 24.06 36.26
N LYS A 761 4.01 23.51 37.33
CA LYS A 761 2.66 23.80 37.81
C LYS A 761 2.75 24.51 39.15
N LEU A 762 2.08 25.66 39.29
CA LEU A 762 1.93 26.30 40.58
C LEU A 762 0.78 25.62 41.32
N THR A 763 1.08 25.01 42.46
CA THR A 763 0.08 24.38 43.33
C THR A 763 -0.71 25.47 44.06
N ALA A 764 -1.94 25.20 44.52
CA ALA A 764 -2.78 26.18 45.22
C ALA A 764 -2.12 26.79 46.49
N GLU A 765 -1.11 26.11 47.03
CA GLU A 765 -0.29 26.52 48.19
C GLU A 765 0.93 27.38 47.80
N GLY A 766 1.08 27.76 46.53
CA GLY A 766 2.20 28.60 46.04
C GLY A 766 3.51 27.84 45.76
N THR A 767 3.53 26.51 45.92
CA THR A 767 4.71 25.68 45.62
C THR A 767 4.75 25.30 44.14
N VAL A 768 5.90 25.50 43.49
CA VAL A 768 6.14 25.08 42.10
C VAL A 768 6.45 23.58 42.06
N THR A 769 5.51 22.78 41.56
CA THR A 769 5.67 21.33 41.32
C THR A 769 5.91 21.07 39.83
N THR A 770 6.51 19.93 39.50
CA THR A 770 6.74 19.52 38.10
C THR A 770 5.75 18.43 37.73
N ASP A 771 4.96 18.66 36.68
CA ASP A 771 3.97 17.72 36.11
C ASP A 771 4.43 17.31 34.71
N THR A 772 4.58 16.02 34.43
CA THR A 772 5.02 15.56 33.11
C THR A 772 3.85 15.46 32.14
N LYS A 773 4.07 15.89 30.89
CA LYS A 773 3.12 15.73 29.78
C LYS A 773 3.74 14.92 28.66
N ASP A 774 2.94 14.03 28.10
CA ASP A 774 3.38 13.03 27.14
C ASP A 774 3.34 13.56 25.70
N ALA A 775 4.52 13.66 25.07
CA ALA A 775 4.68 13.87 23.63
C ALA A 775 4.93 12.56 22.92
N MET A 776 3.86 11.81 22.67
CA MET A 776 3.95 10.50 22.06
C MET A 776 2.93 10.24 20.94
N LEU A 777 3.34 9.37 20.03
CA LEU A 777 2.45 8.62 19.15
C LEU A 777 1.94 7.40 19.92
N SER A 778 0.63 7.19 19.95
CA SER A 778 0.00 6.01 20.53
C SER A 778 -1.04 5.41 19.58
N LEU A 779 -1.02 4.08 19.50
CA LEU A 779 -2.04 3.28 18.83
C LEU A 779 -2.56 2.28 19.86
N GLU A 780 -3.85 2.40 20.15
CA GLU A 780 -4.60 1.50 20.99
C GLU A 780 -5.67 0.81 20.14
N VAL A 781 -5.74 -0.51 20.21
CA VAL A 781 -6.64 -1.29 19.37
C VAL A 781 -7.19 -2.52 20.10
N THR A 782 -8.46 -2.83 19.86
CA THR A 782 -9.09 -4.09 20.26
C THR A 782 -9.72 -4.74 19.02
N PRO A 783 -9.18 -5.86 18.52
CA PRO A 783 -9.77 -6.56 17.38
C PRO A 783 -10.85 -7.56 17.82
N HIS A 784 -11.77 -7.82 16.90
CA HIS A 784 -12.81 -8.84 16.99
C HIS A 784 -12.95 -9.56 15.63
N ILE A 785 -12.68 -10.85 15.54
CA ILE A 785 -12.79 -11.62 14.29
C ILE A 785 -14.19 -12.23 14.20
N THR A 786 -14.94 -11.85 13.17
CA THR A 786 -16.27 -12.37 12.90
C THR A 786 -16.23 -13.72 12.16
N PRO A 787 -17.32 -14.52 12.20
CA PRO A 787 -17.38 -15.81 11.51
C PRO A 787 -17.19 -15.72 9.98
N ASP A 788 -17.57 -14.61 9.36
CA ASP A 788 -17.36 -14.30 7.94
C ASP A 788 -15.93 -13.87 7.59
N LYS A 789 -14.98 -14.01 8.54
CA LYS A 789 -13.54 -13.66 8.41
C LYS A 789 -13.28 -12.17 8.23
N ARG A 790 -14.17 -11.30 8.69
CA ARG A 790 -13.90 -9.87 8.83
C ARG A 790 -13.33 -9.56 10.21
N ILE A 791 -12.72 -8.39 10.33
CA ILE A 791 -12.04 -7.94 11.53
C ILE A 791 -12.71 -6.63 11.97
N GLY A 792 -13.50 -6.70 13.03
CA GLY A 792 -13.98 -5.54 13.76
C GLY A 792 -12.83 -4.94 14.57
N LEU A 793 -12.68 -3.63 14.55
CA LEU A 793 -11.58 -2.92 15.19
C LEU A 793 -12.11 -1.71 15.93
N ALA A 794 -11.97 -1.70 17.25
CA ALA A 794 -12.07 -0.50 18.06
C ALA A 794 -10.68 0.12 18.18
N VAL A 795 -10.47 1.29 17.57
CA VAL A 795 -9.14 1.88 17.38
C VAL A 795 -9.13 3.31 17.91
N LYS A 796 -8.08 3.63 18.67
CA LYS A 796 -7.74 4.97 19.11
C LYS A 796 -6.29 5.28 18.72
N VAL A 797 -6.13 6.23 17.80
CA VAL A 797 -4.84 6.72 17.33
C VAL A 797 -4.64 8.13 17.85
N GLU A 798 -3.52 8.39 18.50
CA GLU A 798 -3.18 9.73 19.01
C GLU A 798 -1.73 10.07 18.69
N LYS A 799 -1.49 11.28 18.18
CA LYS A 799 -0.16 11.85 17.92
C LYS A 799 -0.07 13.19 18.66
N LYS A 800 0.83 13.30 19.63
CA LYS A 800 1.11 14.54 20.35
C LYS A 800 2.55 14.99 20.12
N GLU A 801 2.73 16.24 19.69
CA GLU A 801 4.04 16.82 19.37
C GLU A 801 4.21 18.19 20.06
N PRO A 802 5.40 18.50 20.59
CA PRO A 802 5.67 19.80 21.19
C PRO A 802 5.96 20.85 20.10
N ASP A 803 5.26 21.97 20.17
CA ASP A 803 5.52 23.16 19.37
C ASP A 803 6.39 24.16 20.14
N TRP A 804 7.70 24.14 19.81
CA TRP A 804 8.70 25.04 20.38
C TRP A 804 8.62 26.48 19.85
N THR A 805 7.81 26.76 18.82
CA THR A 805 7.59 28.13 18.33
C THR A 805 6.64 28.91 19.24
N ARG A 806 5.82 28.21 20.02
CA ARG A 806 4.81 28.78 20.92
C ARG A 806 5.10 28.36 22.35
N THR A 807 6.10 28.97 22.98
CA THR A 807 6.44 28.66 24.38
C THR A 807 5.83 29.66 25.35
N ILE A 808 5.30 29.18 26.47
CA ILE A 808 4.89 30.00 27.63
C ILE A 808 5.81 29.60 28.79
N GLU A 809 6.51 30.56 29.40
CA GLU A 809 7.48 30.30 30.49
C GLU A 809 8.56 29.25 30.15
N GLY A 810 8.96 29.17 28.88
CA GLY A 810 9.95 28.20 28.39
C GLY A 810 9.42 26.78 28.15
N GLN A 811 8.12 26.54 28.34
CA GLN A 811 7.45 25.27 28.06
C GLN A 811 6.73 25.34 26.70
N PRO A 812 6.91 24.36 25.79
CA PRO A 812 6.28 24.37 24.48
C PRO A 812 4.77 24.13 24.57
N ALA A 813 4.00 24.70 23.64
CA ALA A 813 2.62 24.30 23.42
C ALA A 813 2.56 22.87 22.87
N MET A 814 1.43 22.20 23.01
CA MET A 814 1.27 20.81 22.58
C MET A 814 0.25 20.71 21.46
N ASP A 815 0.69 20.23 20.31
CA ASP A 815 -0.18 19.94 19.17
C ASP A 815 -0.60 18.47 19.24
N SER A 816 -1.91 18.23 19.43
CA SER A 816 -2.49 16.89 19.50
C SER A 816 -3.39 16.60 18.29
N ARG A 817 -3.27 15.39 17.75
CA ARG A 817 -4.10 14.86 16.68
C ARG A 817 -4.63 13.50 17.14
N THR A 818 -5.95 13.36 17.27
CA THR A 818 -6.58 12.16 17.83
C THR A 818 -7.71 11.68 16.93
N ALA A 819 -7.79 10.38 16.70
CA ALA A 819 -8.86 9.71 15.98
C ALA A 819 -9.31 8.48 16.78
N GLU A 820 -10.61 8.38 17.05
CA GLU A 820 -11.23 7.26 17.78
C GLU A 820 -12.43 6.78 16.98
N THR A 821 -12.45 5.50 16.64
CA THR A 821 -13.48 4.93 15.76
C THR A 821 -13.61 3.42 15.97
N GLU A 822 -14.75 2.90 15.53
CA GLU A 822 -15.00 1.48 15.40
C GLU A 822 -15.33 1.19 13.94
N LEU A 823 -14.63 0.22 13.34
CA LEU A 823 -14.87 -0.17 11.94
C LEU A 823 -14.73 -1.67 11.74
N LEU A 824 -15.39 -2.18 10.70
CA LEU A 824 -15.28 -3.56 10.24
C LEU A 824 -14.52 -3.58 8.92
N ILE A 825 -13.41 -4.33 8.85
CA ILE A 825 -12.60 -4.44 7.64
C ILE A 825 -12.42 -5.89 7.21
N ASN A 826 -12.22 -6.12 5.92
CA ASN A 826 -11.86 -7.46 5.44
C ASN A 826 -10.38 -7.76 5.75
N ASP A 827 -10.07 -9.05 5.83
CA ASP A 827 -8.72 -9.53 6.09
C ASP A 827 -7.73 -9.06 5.00
N GLY A 828 -6.69 -8.33 5.41
CA GLY A 828 -5.64 -7.82 4.51
C GLY A 828 -5.98 -6.52 3.77
N GLU A 829 -7.18 -5.97 3.95
CA GLU A 829 -7.56 -4.70 3.35
C GLU A 829 -7.02 -3.50 4.14
N THR A 830 -6.95 -2.35 3.46
CA THR A 830 -6.60 -1.06 4.06
C THR A 830 -7.77 -0.10 3.89
N VAL A 831 -8.22 0.48 5.00
CA VAL A 831 -9.30 1.46 5.03
C VAL A 831 -8.75 2.81 5.48
N VAL A 832 -9.29 3.89 4.90
CA VAL A 832 -9.04 5.26 5.36
C VAL A 832 -10.04 5.53 6.49
N ILE A 833 -9.53 5.78 7.70
CA ILE A 833 -10.38 6.12 8.85
C ILE A 833 -10.80 7.58 8.81
N GLY A 834 -9.92 8.46 8.32
CA GLY A 834 -10.22 9.88 8.20
C GLY A 834 -9.04 10.72 7.75
N GLY A 835 -9.32 12.00 7.57
CA GLY A 835 -8.33 13.00 7.24
C GLY A 835 -8.79 14.43 7.47
N ILE A 836 -7.84 15.34 7.57
CA ILE A 836 -8.09 16.77 7.76
C ILE A 836 -7.23 17.53 6.76
N ILE A 837 -7.86 18.43 6.01
CA ILE A 837 -7.17 19.39 5.15
C ILE A 837 -7.37 20.77 5.75
N TYR A 838 -6.26 21.45 6.03
CA TYR A 838 -6.22 22.80 6.55
C TYR A 838 -5.50 23.69 5.54
N GLU A 839 -6.12 24.78 5.11
CA GLU A 839 -5.50 25.77 4.24
C GLU A 839 -5.66 27.17 4.83
N LYS A 840 -4.55 27.89 4.98
CA LYS A 840 -4.49 29.27 5.44
C LYS A 840 -3.83 30.13 4.39
N LYS A 841 -4.61 31.02 3.78
CA LYS A 841 -4.12 32.05 2.85
C LYS A 841 -4.04 33.39 3.57
N SER A 842 -2.89 34.03 3.52
CA SER A 842 -2.64 35.36 4.09
C SER A 842 -2.09 36.27 3.01
N LYS A 843 -2.73 37.40 2.80
CA LYS A 843 -2.29 38.45 1.89
C LYS A 843 -2.14 39.75 2.66
N THR A 844 -0.91 40.24 2.77
CA THR A 844 -0.58 41.49 3.45
C THR A 844 -0.06 42.49 2.44
N VAL A 845 -0.75 43.63 2.32
CA VAL A 845 -0.31 44.75 1.50
C VAL A 845 -0.05 45.93 2.43
N ALA A 846 1.17 46.44 2.41
CA ALA A 846 1.58 47.60 3.19
C ALA A 846 2.16 48.65 2.25
N GLY A 847 1.85 49.92 2.46
CA GLY A 847 2.30 50.97 1.53
C GLY A 847 1.90 52.37 1.97
N VAL A 848 2.42 53.36 1.25
CA VAL A 848 2.14 54.77 1.54
C VAL A 848 0.71 55.10 1.12
N PRO A 849 -0.13 55.65 2.02
CA PRO A 849 -1.49 56.07 1.68
C PRO A 849 -1.50 57.03 0.47
N GLY A 850 -2.43 56.82 -0.47
CA GLY A 850 -2.52 57.59 -1.72
C GLY A 850 -1.55 57.08 -2.79
N LEU A 851 -0.23 57.24 -2.59
CA LEU A 851 0.80 56.89 -3.59
C LEU A 851 0.77 55.40 -3.98
N SER A 852 0.47 54.50 -3.04
CA SER A 852 0.33 53.06 -3.30
C SER A 852 -0.80 52.68 -4.27
N LYS A 853 -1.80 53.57 -4.46
CA LYS A 853 -2.97 53.34 -5.31
C LYS A 853 -2.83 53.88 -6.73
N VAL A 854 -1.76 54.62 -7.03
CA VAL A 854 -1.53 55.17 -8.37
C VAL A 854 -1.26 54.02 -9.36
N PRO A 855 -1.94 53.96 -10.51
CA PRO A 855 -1.67 52.94 -11.52
C PRO A 855 -0.20 52.97 -11.94
N VAL A 856 0.43 51.80 -12.09
CA VAL A 856 1.85 51.62 -12.47
C VAL A 856 2.85 52.11 -11.40
N LEU A 857 2.78 53.37 -10.97
CA LEU A 857 3.71 53.96 -10.00
C LEU A 857 3.47 53.50 -8.56
N GLY A 858 2.26 53.05 -8.23
CA GLY A 858 1.94 52.59 -6.88
C GLY A 858 2.75 51.38 -6.42
N TRP A 859 3.28 50.57 -7.36
CA TRP A 859 4.19 49.46 -7.07
C TRP A 859 5.52 49.92 -6.45
N LEU A 860 5.93 51.17 -6.69
CA LEU A 860 7.11 51.76 -6.05
C LEU A 860 6.87 52.13 -4.58
N PHE A 861 5.61 52.28 -4.16
CA PHE A 861 5.23 52.78 -2.83
C PHE A 861 4.41 51.76 -2.03
N LYS A 862 4.41 50.49 -2.43
CA LYS A 862 3.78 49.38 -1.70
C LYS A 862 4.69 48.16 -1.67
N GLY A 863 4.48 47.33 -0.66
CA GLY A 863 4.99 45.98 -0.53
C GLY A 863 3.84 45.01 -0.37
N GLU A 864 4.00 43.82 -0.93
CA GLU A 864 3.03 42.74 -0.95
C GLU A 864 3.67 41.44 -0.46
N LYS A 865 3.02 40.81 0.51
CA LYS A 865 3.38 39.49 1.06
C LYS A 865 2.18 38.57 0.90
N ASP A 866 2.33 37.58 0.02
CA ASP A 866 1.38 36.49 -0.18
C ASP A 866 1.95 35.23 0.47
N ALA A 867 1.24 34.66 1.44
CA ALA A 867 1.63 33.42 2.12
C ALA A 867 0.47 32.42 2.08
N THR A 868 0.78 31.16 1.77
CA THR A 868 -0.17 30.04 1.77
C THR A 868 0.43 28.89 2.56
N GLU A 869 -0.25 28.46 3.60
CA GLU A 869 0.08 27.28 4.41
C GLU A 869 -1.02 26.25 4.20
N ARG A 870 -0.65 25.05 3.71
CA ARG A 870 -1.57 23.92 3.50
C ARG A 870 -1.06 22.70 4.25
N LYS A 871 -1.89 22.14 5.12
CA LYS A 871 -1.61 20.93 5.91
C LYS A 871 -2.65 19.86 5.58
N GLU A 872 -2.19 18.65 5.34
CA GLU A 872 -3.02 17.50 5.06
C GLU A 872 -2.65 16.37 6.01
N LEU A 873 -3.65 15.78 6.65
CA LEU A 873 -3.52 14.61 7.51
C LEU A 873 -4.42 13.51 6.95
N LEU A 874 -3.88 12.29 6.81
CA LEU A 874 -4.64 11.10 6.44
C LEU A 874 -4.23 9.95 7.38
N ILE A 875 -5.22 9.19 7.86
CA ILE A 875 -5.01 8.03 8.72
C ILE A 875 -5.57 6.80 8.02
N PHE A 876 -4.70 5.83 7.75
CA PHE A 876 -5.03 4.53 7.19
C PHE A 876 -4.90 3.46 8.26
N LEU A 877 -5.73 2.43 8.18
CA LEU A 877 -5.65 1.25 9.03
C LEU A 877 -5.74 0.00 8.16
N SER A 878 -4.92 -0.98 8.47
CA SER A 878 -4.98 -2.31 7.90
C SER A 878 -4.91 -3.34 9.01
N ALA A 879 -5.65 -4.43 8.87
CA ALA A 879 -5.50 -5.58 9.75
C ALA A 879 -5.44 -6.87 8.94
N THR A 880 -4.67 -7.83 9.45
CA THR A 880 -4.49 -9.13 8.81
C THR A 880 -4.49 -10.22 9.87
N THR A 881 -5.20 -11.31 9.62
CA THR A 881 -5.17 -12.49 10.47
C THR A 881 -3.82 -13.20 10.33
N VAL A 882 -3.20 -13.55 11.46
CA VAL A 882 -1.95 -14.30 11.50
C VAL A 882 -2.30 -15.78 11.68
N LYS A 883 -2.00 -16.59 10.67
CA LYS A 883 -2.10 -18.05 10.77
C LYS A 883 -0.88 -18.61 11.48
N MET A 884 -1.10 -19.51 12.42
CA MET A 884 -0.05 -20.35 12.99
C MET A 884 -0.20 -21.70 12.31
N ASP A 885 0.64 -21.95 11.30
CA ASP A 885 0.75 -23.24 10.62
C ASP A 885 1.67 -24.19 11.39
#